data_AF-A0A2R5FT43-F1
#
_entry.id   AF-A0A2R5FT43-F1
#
_cell.length_a   1.000
_cell.length_b   1.000
_cell.length_c   1.000
_cell.angle_alpha   90.00
_cell.angle_beta   90.00
_cell.angle_gamma   90.00
#
_symmetry.space_group_name_H-M   'P 1'
#
loop_
_entity.id
_entity.type
_entity.pdbx_description
1 polymer ?
#
loop_
_entity_poly.entity_id
_entity_poly.type
_entity_poly.pdbx_seq_one_letter_code
_entity_poly.pdbx_strand_id
1 'polypeptide(L)'
;MKQLFHLSQISKKAIIVTSCFFLFPSSLLSAQAQTKGDLQQEVTLLAQATTSENTSKADLKAPSAKNLATYTLEFNRSPIVGNRMRLRGVYSEGRLAFTRPRGWKLDRGRVQALIRFQHSPSLYANRSNLTVLLNGISVGSVPLNRKESQVGQVLFNIPPKLLQDYNELTLVAQQNNTLECSDPSSPDLWTEILPDSKLIFNYERQPILLNFSRYPYPFFDEFGLETNQIAYLQPSQVDQSWLTAAARLQAALGRIADFRPIQTSVVSDVANAKANDRLVIIGTPNEQPTLNTWKNLPLKVVSNQILDRDNNPVPDETGVLIITKAEKSGVPVLIATGNSAKAVEKATQFLSQPDLRKMGTGQVVFVDTLKEPSTPGLRQWPRYLPEQNSFKLGDIKTQVNGEPFSDVTVRGIGAPPVEIDFHALPDDRFLRGSSMNLVYSYGPQVNPRTSAIEVLLDGVFIGGARLDSEAGETRKNLKVNLPENLIKPNSKLQVFLRMNPREPFDKQNCLQPPDQQLTGTVHSDTSFDLKREISTQLPDLNLLKFGFPFAAPQDLSQTAIVVPQTPSKTDVLTLLAFSERLGRLSQADAVKLNVYTPDALPTQARKNDHLVGIGTREDFPFPEVFNSTGFNLSQAYSRSSANAVVQTPQDTQGMIKQIISPWNSDRVVLALTSQTETGLERVRQVLNQDPWFFQLKKDTVLISSDQKDPVSYDADAYQLQFFQSASNTRRLENTTILSKASRFLQENWLLLPVGIFSVSLILYGILQLYIKRLTADKK
;
A
#
# COMPACT_ATOMS: atom_id res chain seq x y z
N MET A 1 41.46 57.73 -8.67
CA MET A 1 41.54 58.17 -7.25
C MET A 1 41.53 56.93 -6.38
N LYS A 2 42.68 56.70 -5.71
CA LYS A 2 43.06 55.75 -4.62
C LYS A 2 42.08 54.61 -4.27
N GLN A 3 42.39 53.39 -4.73
CA GLN A 3 43.01 52.24 -3.99
C GLN A 3 41.94 51.34 -3.32
N LEU A 4 41.54 50.17 -3.84
CA LEU A 4 42.21 48.87 -4.07
C LEU A 4 42.86 48.24 -2.82
N PHE A 5 42.30 47.08 -2.44
CA PHE A 5 42.84 45.92 -1.68
C PHE A 5 43.70 46.16 -0.42
N HIS A 6 43.26 45.60 0.73
CA HIS A 6 43.95 44.43 1.32
C HIS A 6 43.20 43.82 2.52
N LEU A 7 43.30 42.50 2.58
CA LEU A 7 42.96 41.53 3.63
C LEU A 7 43.32 41.94 5.07
N SER A 8 42.53 41.48 6.05
CA SER A 8 43.03 40.51 7.05
C SER A 8 41.91 39.77 7.79
N GLN A 9 42.09 38.45 7.92
CA GLN A 9 41.44 37.62 8.92
C GLN A 9 41.93 38.04 10.32
N ILE A 10 41.09 37.88 11.36
CA ILE A 10 41.41 37.14 12.60
C ILE A 10 40.34 37.41 13.70
N SER A 11 39.75 36.30 14.15
CA SER A 11 39.44 35.94 15.55
C SER A 11 38.24 36.54 16.30
N LYS A 12 37.31 35.61 16.56
CA LYS A 12 36.75 35.15 17.85
C LYS A 12 36.21 36.16 18.87
N LYS A 13 34.98 35.82 19.28
CA LYS A 13 34.39 35.91 20.63
C LYS A 13 34.29 37.33 21.22
N ALA A 14 33.07 37.79 21.43
CA ALA A 14 32.35 37.65 22.71
C ALA A 14 31.11 38.58 22.73
N ILE A 15 30.30 38.42 23.79
CA ILE A 15 29.37 39.40 24.40
C ILE A 15 27.96 39.44 23.79
N ILE A 16 26.84 39.33 24.52
CA ILE A 16 26.53 39.20 25.98
C ILE A 16 25.06 38.68 26.03
N VAL A 17 24.74 37.62 26.77
CA VAL A 17 24.33 37.58 28.19
C VAL A 17 23.02 38.33 28.47
N THR A 18 21.98 37.59 28.83
CA THR A 18 21.17 37.67 30.07
C THR A 18 19.89 36.86 29.83
N SER A 19 19.31 36.12 30.76
CA SER A 19 19.64 35.61 32.10
C SER A 19 18.38 34.83 32.51
N CYS A 20 18.48 33.86 33.42
CA CYS A 20 17.39 33.76 34.39
C CYS A 20 16.86 32.39 34.82
N PHE A 21 17.60 31.63 35.66
CA PHE A 21 17.06 30.78 36.76
C PHE A 21 16.35 29.43 36.46
N PHE A 22 16.49 28.33 37.22
CA PHE A 22 17.22 27.86 38.42
C PHE A 22 17.24 26.29 38.31
N LEU A 23 18.38 25.56 38.39
CA LEU A 23 19.02 24.91 39.55
C LEU A 23 18.07 24.00 40.41
N PHE A 24 18.11 22.66 40.31
CA PHE A 24 19.01 21.64 40.95
C PHE A 24 18.16 20.78 41.94
N PRO A 25 18.59 19.59 42.46
CA PRO A 25 19.61 18.64 42.04
C PRO A 25 19.16 17.15 42.05
N SER A 26 20.07 16.31 41.57
CA SER A 26 20.17 14.85 41.63
C SER A 26 20.21 14.23 43.04
N SER A 27 19.69 13.00 43.18
CA SER A 27 20.32 11.96 44.01
C SER A 27 20.02 10.55 43.49
N LEU A 28 21.08 9.76 43.34
CA LEU A 28 21.09 8.32 43.09
C LEU A 28 20.76 7.59 44.39
N LEU A 29 19.95 6.53 44.32
CA LEU A 29 19.96 5.47 45.33
C LEU A 29 19.71 4.11 44.66
N SER A 30 20.65 3.22 44.95
CA SER A 30 20.72 1.81 44.61
C SER A 30 19.62 0.99 45.31
N ALA A 31 19.22 -0.07 44.63
CA ALA A 31 18.24 -1.07 45.03
C ALA A 31 18.60 -1.85 46.31
N GLN A 32 17.56 -2.23 47.05
CA GLN A 32 17.36 -3.58 47.60
C GLN A 32 15.96 -3.65 48.22
N ALA A 33 15.07 -4.50 47.69
CA ALA A 33 13.91 -4.97 48.43
C ALA A 33 13.50 -6.37 47.96
N GLN A 34 13.26 -7.21 48.97
CA GLN A 34 13.13 -8.65 48.93
C GLN A 34 11.89 -9.14 48.17
N THR A 35 12.07 -10.31 47.57
CA THR A 35 11.05 -11.28 47.20
C THR A 35 10.06 -11.56 48.33
N LYS A 36 8.77 -11.42 48.04
CA LYS A 36 7.72 -12.26 48.65
C LYS A 36 6.63 -12.47 47.60
N GLY A 37 6.46 -13.72 47.17
CA GLY A 37 5.43 -14.09 46.21
C GLY A 37 4.06 -14.10 46.86
N ASP A 38 3.05 -13.73 46.07
CA ASP A 38 1.70 -14.24 46.22
C ASP A 38 1.05 -14.35 44.83
N LEU A 39 0.53 -15.54 44.57
CA LEU A 39 -0.21 -15.92 43.38
C LEU A 39 -1.57 -15.20 43.37
N GLN A 40 -1.79 -14.30 42.40
CA GLN A 40 -3.14 -13.85 42.06
C GLN A 40 -3.63 -14.57 40.80
N GLN A 41 -4.58 -15.47 41.00
CA GLN A 41 -5.37 -16.10 39.93
C GLN A 41 -6.22 -15.04 39.21
N GLU A 42 -6.09 -14.97 37.88
CA GLU A 42 -6.96 -14.19 37.00
C GLU A 42 -8.38 -14.79 36.98
N VAL A 43 -9.38 -14.02 37.44
CA VAL A 43 -10.79 -14.39 37.34
C VAL A 43 -11.34 -13.88 36.00
N THR A 44 -11.57 -14.80 35.06
CA THR A 44 -12.26 -14.52 33.79
C THR A 44 -13.77 -14.50 34.03
N LEU A 45 -14.41 -13.34 33.84
CA LEU A 45 -15.88 -13.22 33.89
C LEU A 45 -16.47 -13.56 32.51
N LEU A 46 -17.14 -14.70 32.42
CA LEU A 46 -17.98 -15.07 31.27
C LEU A 46 -19.36 -14.41 31.45
N ALA A 47 -19.74 -13.50 30.55
CA ALA A 47 -21.12 -13.01 30.51
C ALA A 47 -22.00 -14.08 29.83
N GLN A 48 -22.86 -14.76 30.61
CA GLN A 48 -23.90 -15.65 30.11
C GLN A 48 -25.25 -14.92 30.11
N ALA A 49 -25.97 -14.99 28.99
CA ALA A 49 -27.36 -14.55 28.90
C ALA A 49 -28.26 -15.50 29.70
N THR A 50 -29.14 -14.94 30.52
CA THR A 50 -30.12 -15.63 31.34
C THR A 50 -31.15 -16.37 30.48
N THR A 51 -31.33 -17.67 30.73
CA THR A 51 -32.52 -18.42 30.34
C THR A 51 -33.03 -19.20 31.55
N SER A 52 -34.33 -19.07 31.82
CA SER A 52 -35.01 -19.71 32.94
C SER A 52 -35.12 -21.22 32.74
N GLU A 53 -34.89 -21.97 33.82
CA GLU A 53 -35.05 -23.42 33.87
C GLU A 53 -36.53 -23.80 33.77
N ASN A 54 -36.85 -24.69 32.82
CA ASN A 54 -37.79 -25.77 33.07
C ASN A 54 -37.35 -27.03 32.31
N THR A 55 -37.50 -28.16 32.98
CA THR A 55 -36.80 -29.43 32.78
C THR A 55 -37.24 -30.20 31.53
N SER A 56 -36.27 -30.69 30.74
CA SER A 56 -36.34 -32.00 30.08
C SER A 56 -34.95 -32.43 29.59
N LYS A 57 -34.50 -33.58 30.08
CA LYS A 57 -33.27 -34.26 29.65
C LYS A 57 -33.37 -34.60 28.15
N ALA A 58 -32.54 -33.96 27.33
CA ALA A 58 -32.14 -34.49 26.03
C ALA A 58 -30.62 -34.45 25.94
N ASP A 59 -30.05 -35.64 25.85
CA ASP A 59 -28.62 -35.94 25.78
C ASP A 59 -28.04 -35.40 24.46
N LEU A 60 -27.63 -34.13 24.44
CA LEU A 60 -26.87 -33.55 23.33
C LEU A 60 -25.38 -33.77 23.60
N LYS A 61 -24.87 -34.90 23.11
CA LYS A 61 -23.42 -35.11 22.91
C LYS A 61 -22.84 -33.88 22.21
N ALA A 62 -21.94 -33.18 22.90
CA ALA A 62 -21.10 -32.18 22.29
C ALA A 62 -20.38 -32.80 21.06
N PRO A 63 -20.46 -32.17 19.87
CA PRO A 63 -19.79 -32.71 18.69
C PRO A 63 -18.27 -32.75 18.96
N SER A 64 -17.65 -33.88 18.65
CA SER A 64 -16.24 -34.15 18.97
C SER A 64 -15.31 -33.06 18.41
N ALA A 65 -14.54 -32.41 19.28
CA ALA A 65 -13.60 -31.33 18.98
C ALA A 65 -12.34 -31.75 18.17
N LYS A 66 -12.35 -32.89 17.47
CA LYS A 66 -11.12 -33.49 16.91
C LYS A 66 -10.52 -32.80 15.68
N ASN A 67 -11.23 -31.88 15.00
CA ASN A 67 -10.78 -31.29 13.72
C ASN A 67 -10.88 -29.75 13.62
N LEU A 68 -11.06 -29.04 14.75
CA LEU A 68 -11.13 -27.56 14.72
C LEU A 68 -9.71 -26.97 14.76
N ALA A 69 -9.44 -26.03 13.86
CA ALA A 69 -8.26 -25.17 13.90
C ALA A 69 -8.60 -23.86 14.61
N THR A 70 -7.60 -23.24 15.24
CA THR A 70 -7.74 -21.93 15.91
C THR A 70 -6.88 -20.90 15.18
N TYR A 71 -7.45 -19.73 14.92
CA TYR A 71 -6.73 -18.55 14.44
C TYR A 71 -7.03 -17.35 15.34
N THR A 72 -6.00 -16.59 15.68
CA THR A 72 -6.10 -15.38 16.50
C THR A 72 -5.73 -14.15 15.68
N LEU A 73 -6.68 -13.25 15.51
CA LEU A 73 -6.47 -11.93 14.90
C LEU A 73 -6.27 -10.89 16.01
N GLU A 74 -5.05 -10.39 16.15
CA GLU A 74 -4.69 -9.38 17.15
C GLU A 74 -5.02 -7.95 16.66
N PHE A 75 -5.44 -7.08 17.58
CA PHE A 75 -5.81 -5.70 17.26
C PHE A 75 -4.60 -4.81 16.99
N ASN A 76 -3.42 -5.11 17.55
CA ASN A 76 -2.16 -4.41 17.29
C ASN A 76 -1.79 -4.33 15.80
N ARG A 77 -2.35 -5.22 14.96
CA ARG A 77 -2.20 -5.20 13.50
C ARG A 77 -2.98 -4.06 12.83
N SER A 78 -3.98 -3.50 13.51
CA SER A 78 -4.74 -2.34 13.05
C SER A 78 -3.99 -1.05 13.37
N PRO A 79 -3.75 -0.14 12.41
CA PRO A 79 -3.12 1.15 12.66
C PRO A 79 -3.85 2.00 13.70
N ILE A 80 -5.18 1.84 13.81
CA ILE A 80 -6.02 2.57 14.76
C ILE A 80 -5.71 2.16 16.20
N VAL A 81 -5.52 0.86 16.45
CA VAL A 81 -5.26 0.34 17.80
C VAL A 81 -3.77 0.36 18.12
N GLY A 82 -2.91 0.01 17.15
CA GLY A 82 -1.45 -0.03 17.31
C GLY A 82 -0.82 1.29 17.77
N ASN A 83 -1.50 2.43 17.52
CA ASN A 83 -1.11 3.73 18.05
C ASN A 83 -1.83 4.09 19.36
N ARG A 84 -3.17 3.98 19.42
CA ARG A 84 -4.07 4.19 20.58
C ARG A 84 -5.53 4.21 20.12
N MET A 85 -6.40 3.36 20.67
CA MET A 85 -7.86 3.47 20.45
C MET A 85 -8.54 4.04 21.69
N ARG A 86 -8.71 5.36 21.72
CA ARG A 86 -9.34 6.08 22.84
C ARG A 86 -10.70 6.66 22.43
N LEU A 87 -11.74 6.20 23.11
CA LEU A 87 -13.14 6.59 22.96
C LEU A 87 -13.45 7.71 23.97
N ARG A 88 -13.89 8.89 23.51
CA ARG A 88 -14.09 10.10 24.34
C ARG A 88 -15.47 10.70 24.20
N GLY A 89 -16.00 11.25 25.29
CA GLY A 89 -17.34 11.86 25.35
C GLY A 89 -18.43 10.86 25.76
N VAL A 90 -19.68 11.32 25.83
CA VAL A 90 -20.82 10.52 26.34
C VAL A 90 -21.13 9.30 25.45
N TYR A 91 -20.94 9.45 24.14
CA TYR A 91 -21.08 8.37 23.17
C TYR A 91 -19.89 8.44 22.23
N SER A 92 -19.14 7.35 22.12
CA SER A 92 -17.99 7.27 21.23
C SER A 92 -17.81 5.86 20.71
N GLU A 93 -17.43 5.74 19.44
CA GLU A 93 -17.29 4.46 18.76
C GLU A 93 -15.91 4.32 18.11
N GLY A 94 -15.35 3.11 18.20
CA GLY A 94 -14.18 2.69 17.46
C GLY A 94 -14.56 1.53 16.55
N ARG A 95 -14.14 1.58 15.28
CA ARG A 95 -14.50 0.59 14.27
C ARG A 95 -13.26 -0.18 13.82
N LEU A 96 -13.41 -1.50 13.67
CA LEU A 96 -12.36 -2.40 13.18
C LEU A 96 -12.93 -3.30 12.10
N ALA A 97 -12.34 -3.22 10.91
CA ALA A 97 -12.71 -4.10 9.81
C ALA A 97 -11.88 -5.39 9.85
N PHE A 98 -12.52 -6.52 9.51
CA PHE A 98 -11.84 -7.80 9.29
C PHE A 98 -12.59 -8.66 8.28
N THR A 99 -11.89 -9.57 7.63
CA THR A 99 -12.49 -10.51 6.67
C THR A 99 -12.68 -11.89 7.26
N ARG A 100 -13.59 -12.67 6.68
CA ARG A 100 -13.76 -14.09 6.95
C ARG A 100 -13.19 -14.91 5.77
N PRO A 101 -12.10 -15.67 5.94
CA PRO A 101 -11.54 -16.51 4.88
C PRO A 101 -12.57 -17.49 4.29
N ARG A 102 -12.56 -17.67 2.97
CA ARG A 102 -13.60 -18.47 2.26
C ARG A 102 -13.58 -19.94 2.62
N GLY A 103 -12.41 -20.46 3.04
CA GLY A 103 -12.22 -21.86 3.41
C GLY A 103 -12.63 -22.19 4.86
N TRP A 104 -13.17 -21.24 5.62
CA TRP A 104 -13.50 -21.45 7.03
C TRP A 104 -14.98 -21.77 7.22
N LYS A 105 -15.27 -22.92 7.84
CA LYS A 105 -16.62 -23.27 8.33
C LYS A 105 -16.70 -23.01 9.82
N LEU A 106 -17.59 -22.10 10.21
CA LEU A 106 -17.72 -21.63 11.59
C LEU A 106 -18.90 -22.27 12.35
N ASP A 107 -19.77 -23.04 11.68
CA ASP A 107 -21.01 -23.59 12.26
C ASP A 107 -20.78 -24.49 13.49
N ARG A 108 -19.67 -25.24 13.49
CA ARG A 108 -19.26 -26.13 14.60
C ARG A 108 -18.20 -25.50 15.49
N GLY A 109 -17.74 -24.31 15.11
CA GLY A 109 -16.70 -23.56 15.78
C GLY A 109 -17.25 -22.55 16.78
N ARG A 110 -16.37 -21.68 17.27
CA ARG A 110 -16.72 -20.52 18.10
C ARG A 110 -15.89 -19.35 17.64
N VAL A 111 -16.52 -18.20 17.48
CA VAL A 111 -15.84 -16.92 17.27
C VAL A 111 -15.99 -16.11 18.53
N GLN A 112 -14.90 -15.56 19.03
CA GLN A 112 -14.89 -14.82 20.29
C GLN A 112 -14.09 -13.53 20.14
N ALA A 113 -14.56 -12.45 20.76
CA ALA A 113 -13.81 -11.20 20.87
C ALA A 113 -13.33 -11.03 22.30
N LEU A 114 -12.01 -11.11 22.51
CA LEU A 114 -11.39 -10.75 23.76
C LEU A 114 -11.03 -9.27 23.74
N ILE A 115 -11.78 -8.47 24.50
CA ILE A 115 -11.57 -7.04 24.59
C ILE A 115 -10.91 -6.72 25.92
N ARG A 116 -9.71 -6.14 25.86
CA ARG A 116 -8.99 -5.58 26.99
C ARG A 116 -9.10 -4.08 26.94
N PHE A 117 -9.48 -3.47 28.06
CA PHE A 117 -9.81 -2.05 28.10
C PHE A 117 -9.46 -1.43 29.44
N GLN A 118 -9.28 -0.12 29.45
CA GLN A 118 -9.18 0.71 30.64
C GLN A 118 -10.10 1.92 30.47
N HIS A 119 -10.59 2.50 31.55
CA HIS A 119 -11.49 3.65 31.47
C HIS A 119 -11.25 4.62 32.62
N SER A 120 -11.85 5.80 32.50
CA SER A 120 -11.77 6.82 33.53
C SER A 120 -12.33 6.32 34.86
N PRO A 121 -11.63 6.55 35.99
CA PRO A 121 -12.13 6.20 37.31
C PRO A 121 -13.30 7.10 37.74
N SER A 122 -13.51 8.21 37.05
CA SER A 122 -14.61 9.16 37.28
C SER A 122 -15.93 8.72 36.62
N LEU A 123 -15.97 7.59 35.91
CA LEU A 123 -17.21 7.11 35.30
C LEU A 123 -18.20 6.60 36.36
N TYR A 124 -19.45 6.99 36.19
CA TYR A 124 -20.60 6.48 36.89
C TYR A 124 -21.01 5.13 36.29
N ALA A 125 -20.53 4.05 36.93
CA ALA A 125 -20.62 2.67 36.45
C ALA A 125 -22.04 2.23 36.04
N ASN A 126 -23.08 2.62 36.80
CA ASN A 126 -24.46 2.20 36.55
C ASN A 126 -25.06 2.78 35.25
N ARG A 127 -24.40 3.78 34.65
CA ARG A 127 -24.80 4.41 33.39
C ARG A 127 -23.71 4.37 32.33
N SER A 128 -22.65 3.61 32.57
CA SER A 128 -21.51 3.55 31.67
C SER A 128 -21.26 2.11 31.23
N ASN A 129 -21.23 1.89 29.92
CA ASN A 129 -21.02 0.56 29.36
C ASN A 129 -20.11 0.60 28.13
N LEU A 130 -19.45 -0.54 27.90
CA LEU A 130 -18.77 -0.85 26.65
C LEU A 130 -19.57 -1.94 25.94
N THR A 131 -20.13 -1.57 24.80
CA THR A 131 -20.93 -2.45 23.94
C THR A 131 -20.14 -2.84 22.71
N VAL A 132 -20.17 -4.13 22.35
CA VAL A 132 -19.57 -4.63 21.12
C VAL A 132 -20.69 -4.92 20.12
N LEU A 133 -20.58 -4.34 18.93
CA LEU A 133 -21.45 -4.62 17.80
C LEU A 133 -20.64 -5.28 16.69
N LEU A 134 -21.30 -6.16 15.94
CA LEU A 134 -20.78 -6.76 14.73
C LEU A 134 -21.76 -6.47 13.60
N ASN A 135 -21.30 -5.79 12.55
CA ASN A 135 -22.13 -5.41 11.40
C ASN A 135 -23.42 -4.68 11.83
N GLY A 136 -23.32 -3.81 12.85
CA GLY A 136 -24.44 -3.06 13.43
C GLY A 136 -25.31 -3.82 14.43
N ILE A 137 -25.07 -5.12 14.67
CA ILE A 137 -25.85 -5.96 15.60
C ILE A 137 -25.10 -6.09 16.93
N SER A 138 -25.77 -5.81 18.04
CA SER A 138 -25.16 -5.93 19.38
C SER A 138 -24.85 -7.40 19.72
N VAL A 139 -23.59 -7.66 20.06
CA VAL A 139 -23.09 -8.97 20.51
C VAL A 139 -23.14 -9.08 22.04
N GLY A 140 -22.87 -7.97 22.74
CA GLY A 140 -22.91 -7.91 24.19
C GLY A 140 -22.44 -6.56 24.73
N SER A 141 -22.64 -6.36 26.04
CA SER A 141 -22.28 -5.11 26.73
C SER A 141 -21.78 -5.42 28.14
N VAL A 142 -20.79 -4.65 28.61
CA VAL A 142 -20.27 -4.74 29.98
C VAL A 142 -20.23 -3.37 30.66
N PRO A 143 -20.49 -3.29 31.97
CA PRO A 143 -20.39 -2.04 32.70
C PRO A 143 -18.93 -1.58 32.82
N LEU A 144 -18.71 -0.27 32.73
CA LEU A 144 -17.42 0.39 32.95
C LEU A 144 -17.28 0.75 34.45
N ASN A 145 -16.88 -0.23 35.26
CA ASN A 145 -16.91 -0.14 36.73
C ASN A 145 -15.56 -0.40 37.44
N ARG A 146 -14.45 -0.36 36.70
CA ARG A 146 -13.10 -0.55 37.25
C ARG A 146 -12.62 0.67 38.02
N LYS A 147 -11.95 0.42 39.15
CA LYS A 147 -11.31 1.46 39.98
C LYS A 147 -9.89 1.73 39.48
N GLU A 148 -9.39 2.93 39.73
CA GLU A 148 -7.97 3.31 39.51
C GLU A 148 -7.46 3.03 38.07
N SER A 149 -8.34 3.12 37.07
CA SER A 149 -8.01 2.82 35.67
C SER A 149 -7.42 1.42 35.45
N GLN A 150 -7.74 0.44 36.31
CA GLN A 150 -7.29 -0.94 36.15
C GLN A 150 -7.74 -1.53 34.82
N VAL A 151 -6.88 -2.37 34.23
CA VAL A 151 -7.18 -3.07 32.98
C VAL A 151 -8.27 -4.11 33.22
N GLY A 152 -9.41 -3.92 32.55
CA GLY A 152 -10.48 -4.89 32.44
C GLY A 152 -10.29 -5.81 31.23
N GLN A 153 -10.85 -7.01 31.33
CA GLN A 153 -10.90 -7.99 30.25
C GLN A 153 -12.29 -8.59 30.18
N VAL A 154 -12.83 -8.71 28.97
CA VAL A 154 -14.11 -9.36 28.69
C VAL A 154 -13.99 -10.23 27.44
N LEU A 155 -14.64 -11.39 27.46
CA LEU A 155 -14.75 -12.29 26.32
C LEU A 155 -16.19 -12.33 25.80
N PHE A 156 -16.43 -11.78 24.61
CA PHE A 156 -17.73 -11.84 23.95
C PHE A 156 -17.79 -13.02 22.99
N ASN A 157 -18.87 -13.82 23.05
CA ASN A 157 -19.12 -14.87 22.07
C ASN A 157 -19.86 -14.27 20.87
N ILE A 158 -19.25 -14.32 19.69
CA ILE A 158 -19.82 -13.83 18.44
C ILE A 158 -20.60 -14.98 17.78
N PRO A 159 -21.92 -14.85 17.57
CA PRO A 159 -22.68 -15.83 16.82
C PRO A 159 -22.19 -15.91 15.36
N PRO A 160 -21.80 -17.08 14.84
CA PRO A 160 -21.28 -17.21 13.48
C PRO A 160 -22.23 -16.73 12.37
N LYS A 161 -23.54 -16.73 12.64
CA LYS A 161 -24.58 -16.26 11.71
C LYS A 161 -24.52 -14.75 11.44
N LEU A 162 -23.86 -13.98 12.29
CA LEU A 162 -23.68 -12.53 12.10
C LEU A 162 -22.49 -12.21 11.18
N LEU A 163 -21.61 -13.19 10.93
CA LEU A 163 -20.41 -13.00 10.13
C LEU A 163 -20.70 -13.05 8.63
N GLN A 164 -20.23 -12.03 7.93
CA GLN A 164 -20.22 -11.91 6.48
C GLN A 164 -18.79 -12.13 5.95
N ASP A 165 -18.55 -11.93 4.65
CA ASP A 165 -17.19 -11.99 4.09
C ASP A 165 -16.33 -10.80 4.58
N TYR A 166 -16.93 -9.61 4.62
CA TYR A 166 -16.38 -8.41 5.24
C TYR A 166 -17.18 -8.08 6.48
N ASN A 167 -16.48 -7.79 7.58
CA ASN A 167 -17.12 -7.53 8.86
C ASN A 167 -16.57 -6.24 9.48
N GLU A 168 -17.44 -5.50 10.13
CA GLU A 168 -17.09 -4.37 10.98
C GLU A 168 -17.42 -4.71 12.43
N LEU A 169 -16.39 -4.72 13.28
CA LEU A 169 -16.52 -4.77 14.73
C LEU A 169 -16.54 -3.33 15.27
N THR A 170 -17.64 -2.93 15.89
CA THR A 170 -17.80 -1.59 16.49
C THR A 170 -17.75 -1.71 18.01
N LEU A 171 -16.84 -0.96 18.63
CA LEU A 171 -16.71 -0.84 20.07
C LEU A 171 -17.32 0.49 20.49
N VAL A 172 -18.44 0.45 21.19
CA VAL A 172 -19.21 1.63 21.60
C VAL A 172 -19.05 1.84 23.09
N ALA A 173 -18.43 2.96 23.48
CA ALA A 173 -18.40 3.42 24.85
C ALA A 173 -19.54 4.41 25.09
N GLN A 174 -20.49 4.02 25.93
CA GLN A 174 -21.47 4.92 26.52
C GLN A 174 -20.96 5.31 27.90
N GLN A 175 -20.75 6.60 28.14
CA GLN A 175 -19.98 7.10 29.27
C GLN A 175 -20.73 8.21 29.98
N ASN A 176 -20.88 8.09 31.29
CA ASN A 176 -21.43 9.12 32.15
C ASN A 176 -20.54 9.23 33.38
N ASN A 177 -20.27 10.43 33.88
CA ASN A 177 -19.49 10.71 35.09
C ASN A 177 -20.35 11.23 36.25
N THR A 178 -21.66 11.38 36.06
CA THR A 178 -22.61 11.77 37.12
C THR A 178 -23.84 10.87 37.09
N LEU A 179 -24.65 10.92 38.15
CA LEU A 179 -25.89 10.15 38.25
C LEU A 179 -26.96 10.64 37.26
N GLU A 180 -27.06 11.94 37.06
CA GLU A 180 -28.19 12.57 36.34
C GLU A 180 -27.80 13.04 34.95
N CYS A 181 -26.77 13.88 34.82
CA CYS A 181 -26.41 14.48 33.55
C CYS A 181 -24.91 14.73 33.40
N SER A 182 -24.33 14.13 32.38
CA SER A 182 -22.93 14.31 32.02
C SER A 182 -22.78 15.34 30.92
N ASP A 183 -21.83 16.26 31.11
CA ASP A 183 -21.40 17.17 30.06
C ASP A 183 -20.73 16.36 28.93
N PRO A 184 -21.26 16.38 27.69
CA PRO A 184 -20.67 15.68 26.55
C PRO A 184 -19.21 16.01 26.28
N SER A 185 -18.76 17.20 26.68
CA SER A 185 -17.40 17.71 26.46
C SER A 185 -16.44 17.43 27.62
N SER A 186 -16.90 16.79 28.71
CA SER A 186 -16.06 16.54 29.88
C SER A 186 -14.84 15.68 29.52
N PRO A 187 -13.61 16.10 29.91
CA PRO A 187 -12.38 15.34 29.66
C PRO A 187 -12.31 14.03 30.44
N ASP A 188 -13.17 13.86 31.45
CA ASP A 188 -13.27 12.66 32.28
C ASP A 188 -13.99 11.51 31.58
N LEU A 189 -14.66 11.76 30.46
CA LEU A 189 -15.38 10.74 29.70
C LEU A 189 -14.43 10.08 28.71
N TRP A 190 -13.72 9.05 29.16
CA TRP A 190 -12.85 8.29 28.28
C TRP A 190 -12.77 6.80 28.63
N THR A 191 -12.66 5.99 27.58
CA THR A 191 -12.40 4.55 27.60
C THR A 191 -11.34 4.28 26.53
N GLU A 192 -10.41 3.38 26.82
CA GLU A 192 -9.32 3.02 25.92
C GLU A 192 -9.28 1.51 25.72
N ILE A 193 -9.20 1.09 24.46
CA ILE A 193 -9.10 -0.30 24.05
C ILE A 193 -7.63 -0.63 23.84
N LEU A 194 -7.15 -1.68 24.50
CA LEU A 194 -5.74 -2.04 24.51
C LEU A 194 -5.34 -2.85 23.26
N PRO A 195 -4.09 -2.68 22.76
CA PRO A 195 -3.62 -3.35 21.54
C PRO A 195 -3.58 -4.88 21.57
N ASP A 196 -3.55 -5.48 22.75
CA ASP A 196 -3.53 -6.93 22.96
C ASP A 196 -4.94 -7.57 23.01
N SER A 197 -5.97 -6.78 22.73
CA SER A 197 -7.30 -7.28 22.37
C SER A 197 -7.25 -8.12 21.07
N LYS A 198 -8.14 -9.10 20.92
CA LYS A 198 -8.08 -10.07 19.81
C LYS A 198 -9.43 -10.69 19.45
N LEU A 199 -9.57 -11.08 18.18
CA LEU A 199 -10.60 -12.02 17.73
C LEU A 199 -10.02 -13.43 17.67
N ILE A 200 -10.73 -14.40 18.22
CA ILE A 200 -10.35 -15.81 18.25
C ILE A 200 -11.36 -16.57 17.42
N PHE A 201 -10.90 -17.25 16.38
CA PHE A 201 -11.70 -18.05 15.47
C PHE A 201 -11.36 -19.52 15.68
N ASN A 202 -12.31 -20.31 16.14
CA ASN A 202 -12.26 -21.76 16.03
C ASN A 202 -13.09 -22.15 14.81
N TYR A 203 -12.48 -22.85 13.86
CA TYR A 203 -13.10 -23.15 12.56
C TYR A 203 -12.72 -24.54 12.07
N GLU A 204 -13.58 -25.11 11.25
CA GLU A 204 -13.29 -26.31 10.47
C GLU A 204 -12.87 -25.89 9.05
N ARG A 205 -11.81 -26.50 8.50
CA ARG A 205 -11.40 -26.24 7.11
C ARG A 205 -12.40 -26.88 6.15
N GLN A 206 -12.96 -26.09 5.25
CA GLN A 206 -13.85 -26.62 4.20
C GLN A 206 -13.04 -27.35 3.12
N PRO A 207 -13.55 -28.47 2.59
CA PRO A 207 -13.00 -29.07 1.39
C PRO A 207 -13.02 -28.07 0.24
N ILE A 208 -11.90 -27.98 -0.46
CA ILE A 208 -11.74 -27.05 -1.58
C ILE A 208 -12.44 -27.64 -2.81
N LEU A 209 -13.42 -26.90 -3.33
CA LEU A 209 -14.05 -27.23 -4.61
C LEU A 209 -13.09 -26.85 -5.74
N LEU A 210 -12.63 -27.86 -6.47
CA LEU A 210 -11.73 -27.71 -7.61
C LEU A 210 -12.57 -27.28 -8.83
N ASN A 211 -12.77 -25.97 -9.00
CA ASN A 211 -13.57 -25.44 -10.11
C ASN A 211 -13.13 -24.00 -10.49
N PHE A 212 -12.84 -23.78 -11.76
CA PHE A 212 -12.41 -22.48 -12.30
C PHE A 212 -13.45 -21.36 -12.14
N SER A 213 -14.74 -21.67 -11.95
CA SER A 213 -15.77 -20.66 -11.67
C SER A 213 -15.53 -19.86 -10.39
N ARG A 214 -14.62 -20.35 -9.52
CA ARG A 214 -14.23 -19.67 -8.28
C ARG A 214 -12.83 -19.06 -8.35
N TYR A 215 -12.13 -19.18 -9.49
CA TYR A 215 -10.80 -18.60 -9.68
C TYR A 215 -10.86 -17.08 -9.42
N PRO A 216 -9.93 -16.50 -8.63
CA PRO A 216 -8.62 -17.05 -8.27
C PRO A 216 -8.58 -17.97 -7.03
N TYR A 217 -9.69 -18.15 -6.31
CA TYR A 217 -9.75 -19.10 -5.20
C TYR A 217 -9.70 -20.55 -5.73
N PRO A 218 -8.95 -21.48 -5.10
CA PRO A 218 -8.25 -21.40 -3.81
C PRO A 218 -6.82 -20.85 -3.87
N PHE A 219 -6.30 -20.52 -5.05
CA PHE A 219 -4.90 -20.12 -5.26
C PHE A 219 -4.60 -18.75 -4.67
N PHE A 220 -5.57 -17.85 -4.72
CA PHE A 220 -5.54 -16.58 -4.02
C PHE A 220 -6.86 -16.40 -3.25
N ASP A 221 -6.79 -16.17 -1.93
CA ASP A 221 -7.93 -15.81 -1.09
C ASP A 221 -7.87 -14.32 -0.73
N GLU A 222 -8.72 -13.52 -1.38
CA GLU A 222 -8.87 -12.08 -1.12
C GLU A 222 -9.37 -11.78 0.31
N PHE A 223 -9.98 -12.77 0.96
CA PHE A 223 -10.49 -12.68 2.34
C PHE A 223 -9.57 -13.38 3.34
N GLY A 224 -8.42 -13.91 2.89
CA GLY A 224 -7.45 -14.59 3.74
C GLY A 224 -6.88 -13.67 4.81
N LEU A 225 -6.82 -14.16 6.06
CA LEU A 225 -6.16 -13.47 7.18
C LEU A 225 -4.68 -13.86 7.32
N GLU A 226 -4.22 -14.82 6.51
CA GLU A 226 -2.83 -15.23 6.41
C GLU A 226 -2.28 -14.78 5.05
N THR A 227 -0.95 -14.59 4.98
CA THR A 227 -0.26 -14.32 3.72
C THR A 227 -0.53 -15.42 2.71
N ASN A 228 -0.90 -15.05 1.48
CA ASN A 228 -1.12 -16.02 0.42
C ASN A 228 0.22 -16.66 0.02
N GLN A 229 0.34 -17.99 0.14
CA GLN A 229 1.57 -18.72 -0.16
C GLN A 229 1.47 -19.40 -1.53
N ILE A 230 2.26 -18.92 -2.50
CA ILE A 230 2.29 -19.45 -3.87
C ILE A 230 3.62 -20.17 -4.09
N ALA A 231 3.57 -21.43 -4.50
CA ALA A 231 4.75 -22.21 -4.84
C ALA A 231 4.73 -22.51 -6.34
N TYR A 232 5.82 -22.23 -7.05
CA TYR A 232 5.98 -22.64 -8.45
C TYR A 232 6.80 -23.92 -8.52
N LEU A 233 6.35 -24.91 -9.30
CA LEU A 233 7.16 -26.08 -9.63
C LEU A 233 8.20 -25.69 -10.68
N GLN A 234 9.48 -25.89 -10.36
CA GLN A 234 10.58 -25.62 -11.27
C GLN A 234 10.53 -26.58 -12.48
N PRO A 235 10.58 -26.07 -13.72
CA PRO A 235 10.64 -26.90 -14.92
C PRO A 235 12.00 -27.59 -15.05
N SER A 236 12.09 -28.59 -15.93
CA SER A 236 13.35 -29.28 -16.26
C SER A 236 14.41 -28.32 -16.83
N GLN A 237 13.97 -27.27 -17.54
CA GLN A 237 14.80 -26.15 -17.98
C GLN A 237 14.04 -24.84 -17.74
N VAL A 238 14.71 -23.86 -17.11
CA VAL A 238 14.17 -22.52 -16.88
C VAL A 238 14.44 -21.69 -18.13
N ASP A 239 13.55 -21.79 -19.11
CA ASP A 239 13.66 -21.12 -20.40
C ASP A 239 12.88 -19.79 -20.43
N GLN A 240 13.01 -19.05 -21.53
CA GLN A 240 12.32 -17.76 -21.70
C GLN A 240 10.79 -17.88 -21.66
N SER A 241 10.25 -18.97 -22.21
CA SER A 241 8.81 -19.17 -22.30
C SER A 241 8.20 -19.34 -20.91
N TRP A 242 8.83 -20.17 -20.06
CA TRP A 242 8.43 -20.34 -18.68
C TRP A 242 8.62 -19.07 -17.85
N LEU A 243 9.78 -18.39 -17.98
CA LEU A 243 10.07 -17.15 -17.25
C LEU A 243 9.02 -16.07 -17.55
N THR A 244 8.65 -15.91 -18.82
CA THR A 244 7.63 -14.93 -19.23
C THR A 244 6.24 -15.31 -18.71
N ALA A 245 5.84 -16.58 -18.85
CA ALA A 245 4.55 -17.05 -18.35
C ALA A 245 4.42 -16.89 -16.83
N ALA A 246 5.44 -17.31 -16.07
CA ALA A 246 5.47 -17.19 -14.62
C ALA A 246 5.45 -15.73 -14.16
N ALA A 247 6.25 -14.86 -14.79
CA ALA A 247 6.26 -13.42 -14.48
C ALA A 247 4.91 -12.75 -14.75
N ARG A 248 4.27 -13.07 -15.89
CA ARG A 248 2.94 -12.52 -16.23
C ARG A 248 1.86 -12.98 -15.25
N LEU A 249 1.84 -14.26 -14.90
CA LEU A 249 0.91 -14.79 -13.90
C LEU A 249 1.15 -14.14 -12.53
N GLN A 250 2.40 -14.01 -12.11
CA GLN A 250 2.76 -13.40 -10.84
C GLN A 250 2.39 -11.91 -10.78
N ALA A 251 2.57 -11.17 -11.88
CA ALA A 251 2.09 -9.79 -11.98
C ALA A 251 0.55 -9.71 -11.94
N ALA A 252 -0.16 -10.65 -12.56
CA ALA A 252 -1.61 -10.72 -12.46
C ALA A 252 -2.08 -11.03 -11.03
N LEU A 253 -1.40 -11.92 -10.30
CA LEU A 253 -1.64 -12.17 -8.88
C LEU A 253 -1.33 -10.91 -8.04
N GLY A 254 -0.28 -10.17 -8.38
CA GLY A 254 0.02 -8.87 -7.76
C GLY A 254 -1.13 -7.85 -7.92
N ARG A 255 -1.75 -7.78 -9.10
CA ARG A 255 -2.94 -6.93 -9.34
C ARG A 255 -4.14 -7.34 -8.48
N ILE A 256 -4.36 -8.64 -8.33
CA ILE A 256 -5.44 -9.18 -7.48
C ILE A 256 -5.15 -8.91 -6.00
N ALA A 257 -3.88 -9.01 -5.60
CA ALA A 257 -3.48 -8.84 -4.22
C ALA A 257 -3.64 -7.41 -3.72
N ASP A 258 -3.39 -6.44 -4.61
CA ASP A 258 -3.40 -5.02 -4.30
C ASP A 258 -2.44 -4.71 -3.12
N PHE A 259 -2.97 -4.52 -1.91
CA PHE A 259 -2.16 -4.33 -0.69
C PHE A 259 -1.81 -5.64 0.06
N ARG A 260 -2.40 -6.79 -0.29
CA ARG A 260 -2.22 -8.05 0.46
C ARG A 260 -0.86 -8.67 0.19
N PRO A 261 -0.14 -9.17 1.20
CA PRO A 261 1.14 -9.84 1.00
C PRO A 261 0.96 -11.17 0.24
N ILE A 262 1.90 -11.47 -0.68
CA ILE A 262 2.09 -12.79 -1.28
C ILE A 262 3.48 -13.27 -0.87
N GLN A 263 3.57 -14.53 -0.44
CA GLN A 263 4.84 -15.20 -0.23
C GLN A 263 5.06 -16.22 -1.34
N THR A 264 6.08 -15.96 -2.16
CA THR A 264 6.40 -16.80 -3.32
C THR A 264 7.58 -17.70 -3.04
N SER A 265 7.49 -18.95 -3.48
CA SER A 265 8.58 -19.93 -3.43
C SER A 265 8.68 -20.73 -4.73
N VAL A 266 9.84 -21.35 -4.95
CA VAL A 266 10.08 -22.29 -6.04
C VAL A 266 10.50 -23.63 -5.44
N VAL A 267 9.82 -24.70 -5.85
CA VAL A 267 10.05 -26.07 -5.40
C VAL A 267 10.50 -26.94 -6.57
N SER A 268 11.38 -27.89 -6.32
CA SER A 268 11.89 -28.83 -7.34
C SER A 268 10.99 -30.04 -7.55
N ASP A 269 10.15 -30.36 -6.57
CA ASP A 269 9.23 -31.50 -6.60
C ASP A 269 7.92 -31.12 -5.91
N VAL A 270 6.81 -31.69 -6.37
CA VAL A 270 5.46 -31.50 -5.85
C VAL A 270 5.38 -31.87 -4.37
N ALA A 271 6.15 -32.87 -3.93
CA ALA A 271 6.22 -33.31 -2.54
C ALA A 271 6.87 -32.29 -1.59
N ASN A 272 7.65 -31.34 -2.12
CA ASN A 272 8.27 -30.26 -1.34
C ASN A 272 7.31 -29.09 -1.06
N ALA A 273 6.10 -29.08 -1.65
CA ALA A 273 5.08 -28.10 -1.34
C ALA A 273 4.56 -28.28 0.10
N LYS A 274 4.51 -27.17 0.86
CA LYS A 274 4.02 -27.14 2.24
C LYS A 274 2.50 -27.21 2.28
N ALA A 275 1.95 -27.62 3.42
CA ALA A 275 0.49 -27.82 3.59
C ALA A 275 -0.36 -26.57 3.30
N ASN A 276 0.20 -25.36 3.52
CA ASN A 276 -0.49 -24.10 3.27
C ASN A 276 -0.19 -23.49 1.89
N ASP A 277 0.74 -24.07 1.12
CA ASP A 277 1.08 -23.59 -0.22
C ASP A 277 -0.10 -23.75 -1.18
N ARG A 278 -0.03 -23.03 -2.28
CA ARG A 278 -0.83 -23.21 -3.48
C ARG A 278 0.14 -23.43 -4.62
N LEU A 279 0.17 -24.66 -5.13
CA LEU A 279 1.17 -25.06 -6.12
C LEU A 279 0.71 -24.61 -7.52
N VAL A 280 1.63 -24.03 -8.26
CA VAL A 280 1.45 -23.60 -9.65
C VAL A 280 2.45 -24.37 -10.51
N ILE A 281 1.97 -25.02 -11.55
CA ILE A 281 2.77 -25.73 -12.54
C ILE A 281 2.53 -25.05 -13.88
N ILE A 282 3.60 -24.60 -14.52
CA ILE A 282 3.56 -23.98 -15.85
C ILE A 282 4.52 -24.78 -16.74
N GLY A 283 4.07 -25.15 -17.93
CA GLY A 283 4.90 -25.78 -18.95
C GLY A 283 4.20 -26.94 -19.67
N THR A 284 4.82 -27.38 -20.76
CA THR A 284 4.43 -28.60 -21.48
C THR A 284 4.75 -29.85 -20.65
N PRO A 285 4.15 -31.03 -20.94
CA PRO A 285 4.55 -32.27 -20.28
C PRO A 285 6.03 -32.64 -20.45
N ASN A 286 6.69 -32.14 -21.49
CA ASN A 286 8.13 -32.33 -21.70
C ASN A 286 8.96 -31.44 -20.75
N GLU A 287 8.55 -30.18 -20.55
CA GLU A 287 9.16 -29.25 -19.59
C GLU A 287 8.87 -29.62 -18.13
N GLN A 288 7.71 -30.26 -17.88
CA GLN A 288 7.25 -30.68 -16.56
C GLN A 288 6.98 -32.20 -16.52
N PRO A 289 8.02 -33.05 -16.48
CA PRO A 289 7.88 -34.50 -16.57
C PRO A 289 6.94 -35.13 -15.53
N THR A 290 6.79 -34.49 -14.36
CA THR A 290 5.86 -34.89 -13.30
C THR A 290 4.40 -35.00 -13.77
N LEU A 291 4.02 -34.28 -14.83
CA LEU A 291 2.70 -34.40 -15.44
C LEU A 291 2.45 -35.78 -16.06
N ASN A 292 3.50 -36.45 -16.56
CA ASN A 292 3.38 -37.80 -17.15
C ASN A 292 3.13 -38.90 -16.11
N THR A 293 3.58 -38.70 -14.87
CA THR A 293 3.50 -39.71 -13.80
C THR A 293 2.34 -39.48 -12.85
N TRP A 294 1.56 -38.40 -13.06
CA TRP A 294 0.45 -38.02 -12.20
C TRP A 294 -0.79 -38.88 -12.45
N LYS A 295 -1.15 -39.73 -11.49
CA LYS A 295 -2.18 -40.77 -11.69
C LYS A 295 -3.59 -40.21 -11.78
N ASN A 296 -3.89 -39.19 -11.00
CA ASN A 296 -5.25 -38.64 -10.85
C ASN A 296 -5.43 -37.27 -11.53
N LEU A 297 -4.83 -37.05 -12.71
CA LEU A 297 -5.16 -35.87 -13.52
C LEU A 297 -6.53 -36.04 -14.18
N PRO A 298 -7.34 -34.97 -14.29
CA PRO A 298 -8.59 -34.99 -15.05
C PRO A 298 -8.43 -35.28 -16.56
N LEU A 299 -7.22 -35.08 -17.10
CA LEU A 299 -6.84 -35.39 -18.48
C LEU A 299 -5.66 -36.36 -18.49
N LYS A 300 -5.57 -37.21 -19.51
CA LYS A 300 -4.45 -38.14 -19.67
C LYS A 300 -3.27 -37.43 -20.31
N VAL A 301 -2.07 -37.79 -19.86
CA VAL A 301 -0.82 -37.41 -20.50
C VAL A 301 -0.15 -38.70 -20.99
N VAL A 302 0.07 -38.81 -22.30
CA VAL A 302 0.68 -39.98 -22.94
C VAL A 302 1.75 -39.50 -23.88
N SER A 303 2.95 -40.09 -23.82
CA SER A 303 4.08 -39.73 -24.70
C SER A 303 4.38 -38.21 -24.72
N ASN A 304 4.36 -37.56 -23.56
CA ASN A 304 4.53 -36.10 -23.39
C ASN A 304 3.47 -35.23 -24.07
N GLN A 305 2.31 -35.78 -24.43
CA GLN A 305 1.18 -35.04 -24.99
C GLN A 305 -0.03 -35.15 -24.07
N ILE A 306 -0.70 -34.02 -23.88
CA ILE A 306 -2.01 -33.95 -23.25
C ILE A 306 -3.05 -34.39 -24.27
N LEU A 307 -3.91 -35.31 -23.83
CA LEU A 307 -5.04 -35.78 -24.60
C LEU A 307 -6.34 -35.15 -24.09
N ASP A 308 -7.27 -34.93 -25.00
CA ASP A 308 -8.63 -34.51 -24.68
C ASP A 308 -9.45 -35.67 -24.05
N ARG A 309 -10.75 -35.44 -23.84
CA ARG A 309 -11.65 -36.45 -23.26
C ARG A 309 -11.89 -37.65 -24.18
N ASP A 310 -11.72 -37.47 -25.48
CA ASP A 310 -11.89 -38.50 -26.50
C ASP A 310 -10.57 -39.25 -26.78
N ASN A 311 -9.50 -38.90 -26.05
CA ASN A 311 -8.13 -39.40 -26.18
C ASN A 311 -7.39 -38.97 -27.45
N ASN A 312 -7.79 -37.86 -28.07
CA ASN A 312 -7.02 -37.24 -29.16
C ASN A 312 -6.00 -36.24 -28.59
N PRO A 313 -4.83 -36.06 -29.22
CA PRO A 313 -3.91 -34.99 -28.83
C PRO A 313 -4.59 -33.62 -28.90
N VAL A 314 -4.50 -32.85 -27.82
CA VAL A 314 -4.96 -31.46 -27.81
C VAL A 314 -4.17 -30.66 -28.87
N PRO A 315 -4.82 -29.81 -29.71
CA PRO A 315 -4.11 -29.03 -30.71
C PRO A 315 -2.99 -28.18 -30.12
N ASP A 316 -1.89 -28.01 -30.86
CA ASP A 316 -0.70 -27.26 -30.40
C ASP A 316 -0.98 -25.78 -30.08
N GLU A 317 -2.08 -25.25 -30.57
CA GLU A 317 -2.52 -23.87 -30.33
C GLU A 317 -3.51 -23.75 -29.17
N THR A 318 -4.03 -24.85 -28.63
CA THR A 318 -5.04 -24.85 -27.57
C THR A 318 -4.35 -24.96 -26.22
N GLY A 319 -4.50 -23.91 -25.40
CA GLY A 319 -4.04 -23.93 -24.02
C GLY A 319 -4.92 -24.82 -23.14
N VAL A 320 -4.34 -25.43 -22.12
CA VAL A 320 -5.06 -26.29 -21.17
C VAL A 320 -4.79 -25.81 -19.76
N LEU A 321 -5.87 -25.57 -19.01
CA LEU A 321 -5.84 -25.22 -17.61
C LEU A 321 -6.46 -26.35 -16.80
N ILE A 322 -5.79 -26.78 -15.73
CA ILE A 322 -6.26 -27.85 -14.85
C ILE A 322 -6.16 -27.39 -13.40
N ILE A 323 -7.23 -27.59 -12.63
CA ILE A 323 -7.21 -27.49 -11.16
C ILE A 323 -7.30 -28.90 -10.59
N THR A 324 -6.31 -29.28 -9.80
CA THR A 324 -6.25 -30.56 -9.10
C THR A 324 -5.72 -30.38 -7.67
N LYS A 325 -5.38 -31.49 -7.01
CA LYS A 325 -4.72 -31.52 -5.70
C LYS A 325 -3.54 -32.47 -5.74
N ALA A 326 -2.45 -32.11 -5.06
CA ALA A 326 -1.30 -33.00 -4.89
C ALA A 326 -1.72 -34.26 -4.11
N GLU A 327 -1.36 -35.44 -4.62
CA GLU A 327 -1.91 -36.71 -4.12
C GLU A 327 -1.61 -36.99 -2.65
N LYS A 328 -0.39 -36.66 -2.20
CA LYS A 328 0.06 -36.92 -0.82
C LYS A 328 -0.33 -35.82 0.17
N SER A 329 -0.20 -34.55 -0.23
CA SER A 329 -0.38 -33.40 0.68
C SER A 329 -1.78 -32.79 0.63
N GLY A 330 -2.57 -33.05 -0.43
CA GLY A 330 -3.87 -32.43 -0.64
C GLY A 330 -3.81 -30.95 -1.01
N VAL A 331 -2.61 -30.39 -1.20
CA VAL A 331 -2.37 -29.00 -1.61
C VAL A 331 -3.05 -28.74 -2.96
N PRO A 332 -3.83 -27.65 -3.13
CA PRO A 332 -4.39 -27.26 -4.41
C PRO A 332 -3.28 -26.99 -5.44
N VAL A 333 -3.49 -27.47 -6.66
CA VAL A 333 -2.54 -27.35 -7.77
C VAL A 333 -3.22 -26.72 -8.98
N LEU A 334 -2.67 -25.62 -9.47
CA LEU A 334 -3.05 -24.96 -10.71
C LEU A 334 -2.02 -25.34 -11.77
N ILE A 335 -2.48 -25.92 -12.87
CA ILE A 335 -1.61 -26.34 -13.97
C ILE A 335 -2.01 -25.52 -15.20
N ALA A 336 -1.08 -24.75 -15.74
CA ALA A 336 -1.18 -24.10 -17.05
C ALA A 336 -0.24 -24.80 -18.01
N THR A 337 -0.81 -25.51 -18.97
CA THR A 337 -0.09 -26.47 -19.80
C THR A 337 -0.66 -26.52 -21.23
N GLY A 338 -0.08 -27.35 -22.08
CA GLY A 338 -0.42 -27.51 -23.49
C GLY A 338 0.63 -28.36 -24.21
N ASN A 339 0.37 -28.69 -25.48
CA ASN A 339 1.30 -29.48 -26.30
C ASN A 339 2.40 -28.63 -26.97
N SER A 340 2.35 -27.30 -26.82
CA SER A 340 3.39 -26.36 -27.26
C SER A 340 3.58 -25.21 -26.27
N ALA A 341 4.73 -24.53 -26.32
CA ALA A 341 4.99 -23.33 -25.52
C ALA A 341 3.95 -22.21 -25.76
N LYS A 342 3.44 -22.08 -26.99
CA LYS A 342 2.41 -21.10 -27.34
C LYS A 342 1.06 -21.42 -26.71
N ALA A 343 0.70 -22.70 -26.60
CA ALA A 343 -0.47 -23.14 -25.85
C ALA A 343 -0.34 -22.84 -24.35
N VAL A 344 0.85 -23.05 -23.77
CA VAL A 344 1.14 -22.70 -22.36
C VAL A 344 1.00 -21.20 -22.11
N GLU A 345 1.53 -20.36 -23.00
CA GLU A 345 1.38 -18.91 -22.94
C GLU A 345 -0.10 -18.51 -22.99
N LYS A 346 -0.87 -19.10 -23.93
CA LYS A 346 -2.31 -18.87 -24.06
C LYS A 346 -3.07 -19.27 -22.78
N ALA A 347 -2.78 -20.45 -22.21
CA ALA A 347 -3.37 -20.88 -20.94
C ALA A 347 -3.09 -19.89 -19.81
N THR A 348 -1.84 -19.41 -19.71
CA THR A 348 -1.43 -18.45 -18.67
C THR A 348 -2.03 -17.06 -18.87
N GLN A 349 -2.19 -16.63 -20.13
CA GLN A 349 -2.84 -15.37 -20.48
C GLN A 349 -4.32 -15.38 -20.09
N PHE A 350 -5.02 -16.50 -20.26
CA PHE A 350 -6.41 -16.65 -19.82
C PHE A 350 -6.58 -16.36 -18.32
N LEU A 351 -5.69 -16.91 -17.48
CA LEU A 351 -5.71 -16.70 -16.02
C LEU A 351 -5.46 -15.24 -15.64
N SER A 352 -4.64 -14.55 -16.43
CA SER A 352 -4.20 -13.18 -16.16
C SER A 352 -5.25 -12.12 -16.55
N GLN A 353 -6.18 -12.41 -17.46
CA GLN A 353 -7.18 -11.45 -17.94
C GLN A 353 -8.44 -11.42 -17.06
N PRO A 354 -8.89 -10.24 -16.57
CA PRO A 354 -10.02 -10.12 -15.64
C PRO A 354 -11.36 -10.70 -16.10
N ASP A 355 -11.73 -10.51 -17.36
CA ASP A 355 -13.02 -10.98 -17.87
C ASP A 355 -12.98 -12.48 -18.18
N LEU A 356 -11.91 -12.95 -18.81
CA LEU A 356 -11.79 -14.34 -19.23
C LEU A 356 -11.67 -15.29 -18.05
N ARG A 357 -10.89 -14.94 -17.03
CA ARG A 357 -10.73 -15.81 -15.85
C ARG A 357 -12.04 -16.07 -15.11
N LYS A 358 -13.02 -15.17 -15.22
CA LYS A 358 -14.38 -15.33 -14.65
C LYS A 358 -15.28 -16.26 -15.48
N MET A 359 -14.93 -16.52 -16.75
CA MET A 359 -15.68 -17.41 -17.65
C MET A 359 -15.26 -18.88 -17.51
N GLY A 360 -14.12 -19.17 -16.89
CA GLY A 360 -13.66 -20.54 -16.68
C GLY A 360 -14.61 -21.33 -15.79
N THR A 361 -14.91 -22.59 -16.14
CA THR A 361 -15.77 -23.47 -15.34
C THR A 361 -15.23 -24.90 -15.32
N GLY A 362 -15.54 -25.65 -14.25
CA GLY A 362 -15.09 -27.02 -14.07
C GLY A 362 -13.63 -27.15 -13.64
N GLN A 363 -13.11 -28.38 -13.62
CA GLN A 363 -11.70 -28.67 -13.26
C GLN A 363 -10.72 -28.46 -14.41
N VAL A 364 -11.21 -28.42 -15.65
CA VAL A 364 -10.41 -28.32 -16.86
C VAL A 364 -11.01 -27.24 -17.75
N VAL A 365 -10.18 -26.33 -18.27
CA VAL A 365 -10.56 -25.33 -19.26
C VAL A 365 -9.64 -25.46 -20.47
N PHE A 366 -10.23 -25.62 -21.65
CA PHE A 366 -9.54 -25.51 -22.93
C PHE A 366 -9.62 -24.06 -23.42
N VAL A 367 -8.49 -23.55 -23.88
CA VAL A 367 -8.34 -22.14 -24.30
C VAL A 367 -7.98 -22.13 -25.78
N ASP A 368 -9.00 -22.15 -26.64
CA ASP A 368 -8.81 -22.19 -28.09
C ASP A 368 -8.52 -20.80 -28.67
N THR A 369 -9.34 -19.80 -28.29
CA THR A 369 -9.24 -18.43 -28.77
C THR A 369 -9.16 -17.45 -27.61
N LEU A 370 -8.25 -16.48 -27.74
CA LEU A 370 -8.13 -15.35 -26.81
C LEU A 370 -8.22 -14.06 -27.60
N LYS A 371 -9.10 -13.16 -27.17
CA LYS A 371 -9.06 -11.78 -27.64
C LYS A 371 -7.95 -11.06 -26.89
N GLU A 372 -7.02 -10.46 -27.61
CA GLU A 372 -5.97 -9.66 -26.99
C GLU A 372 -6.53 -8.26 -26.64
N PRO A 373 -6.45 -7.81 -25.38
CA PRO A 373 -6.84 -6.46 -25.01
C PRO A 373 -5.93 -5.42 -25.66
N SER A 374 -6.50 -4.26 -26.01
CA SER A 374 -5.75 -3.12 -26.50
C SER A 374 -4.83 -2.57 -25.41
N THR A 375 -3.61 -2.21 -25.78
CA THR A 375 -2.68 -1.54 -24.88
C THR A 375 -3.19 -0.13 -24.55
N PRO A 376 -3.33 0.23 -23.25
CA PRO A 376 -3.78 1.57 -22.86
C PRO A 376 -2.72 2.63 -23.19
N GLY A 377 -3.15 3.88 -23.26
CA GLY A 377 -2.23 5.01 -23.39
C GLY A 377 -1.27 5.13 -22.21
N LEU A 378 -0.10 5.75 -22.43
CA LEU A 378 0.96 5.87 -21.41
C LEU A 378 0.51 6.51 -20.09
N ARG A 379 -0.47 7.43 -20.16
CA ARG A 379 -1.02 8.19 -19.02
C ARG A 379 -2.45 7.78 -18.64
N GLN A 380 -2.99 6.73 -19.27
CA GLN A 380 -4.29 6.16 -18.91
C GLN A 380 -4.15 5.25 -17.68
N TRP A 381 -4.19 5.85 -16.50
CA TRP A 381 -3.97 5.17 -15.21
C TRP A 381 -5.29 5.15 -14.41
N PRO A 382 -6.04 4.02 -14.37
CA PRO A 382 -7.41 4.00 -13.83
C PRO A 382 -7.58 4.41 -12.36
N ARG A 383 -6.53 4.33 -11.54
CA ARG A 383 -6.55 4.69 -10.09
C ARG A 383 -6.00 6.08 -9.78
N TYR A 384 -5.77 6.88 -10.83
CA TYR A 384 -5.15 8.20 -10.78
C TYR A 384 -6.10 9.25 -11.34
N LEU A 385 -5.75 10.53 -11.14
CA LEU A 385 -6.53 11.65 -11.65
C LEU A 385 -6.70 11.53 -13.18
N PRO A 386 -7.89 11.88 -13.73
CA PRO A 386 -8.12 11.90 -15.18
C PRO A 386 -7.04 12.69 -15.92
N GLU A 387 -6.77 12.43 -17.19
CA GLU A 387 -5.73 13.15 -17.95
C GLU A 387 -6.09 14.63 -18.23
N GLN A 388 -7.38 14.94 -18.26
CA GLN A 388 -7.88 16.29 -18.50
C GLN A 388 -7.66 17.17 -17.28
N ASN A 389 -7.33 18.44 -17.50
CA ASN A 389 -7.09 19.39 -16.41
C ASN A 389 -8.38 19.84 -15.71
N SER A 390 -9.52 19.75 -16.38
CA SER A 390 -10.82 20.00 -15.78
C SER A 390 -11.65 18.73 -15.77
N PHE A 391 -12.15 18.37 -14.59
CA PHE A 391 -12.96 17.18 -14.35
C PHE A 391 -13.79 17.37 -13.07
N LYS A 392 -14.78 16.51 -12.86
CA LYS A 392 -15.61 16.48 -11.65
C LYS A 392 -15.14 15.37 -10.71
N LEU A 393 -15.54 15.48 -9.45
CA LEU A 393 -15.29 14.45 -8.45
C LEU A 393 -15.87 13.10 -8.90
N GLY A 394 -17.04 13.09 -9.52
CA GLY A 394 -17.63 11.89 -10.11
C GLY A 394 -16.83 11.26 -11.26
N ASP A 395 -15.86 11.96 -11.85
CA ASP A 395 -14.97 11.38 -12.87
C ASP A 395 -13.81 10.57 -12.25
N ILE A 396 -13.59 10.70 -10.92
CA ILE A 396 -12.60 9.92 -10.17
C ILE A 396 -13.22 8.58 -9.77
N LYS A 397 -12.51 7.49 -10.05
CA LYS A 397 -12.90 6.14 -9.63
C LYS A 397 -12.42 5.85 -8.22
N THR A 398 -13.28 5.33 -7.35
CA THR A 398 -12.87 4.92 -6.00
C THR A 398 -11.99 3.68 -6.07
N GLN A 399 -10.95 3.59 -5.23
CA GLN A 399 -10.04 2.44 -5.26
C GLN A 399 -10.68 1.14 -4.78
N VAL A 400 -11.72 1.24 -3.94
CA VAL A 400 -12.35 0.07 -3.30
C VAL A 400 -13.11 -0.79 -4.31
N ASN A 401 -13.83 -0.16 -5.25
CA ASN A 401 -14.69 -0.88 -6.20
C ASN A 401 -14.47 -0.48 -7.66
N GLY A 402 -13.65 0.54 -7.95
CA GLY A 402 -13.42 1.05 -9.30
C GLY A 402 -14.59 1.85 -9.89
N GLU A 403 -15.62 2.13 -9.09
CA GLU A 403 -16.81 2.89 -9.52
C GLU A 403 -16.58 4.41 -9.42
N PRO A 404 -17.27 5.21 -10.24
CA PRO A 404 -17.33 6.67 -10.10
C PRO A 404 -17.67 7.13 -8.68
N PHE A 405 -17.05 8.22 -8.22
CA PHE A 405 -17.41 8.83 -6.94
C PHE A 405 -18.86 9.35 -6.96
N SER A 406 -19.60 9.12 -5.87
CA SER A 406 -21.01 9.56 -5.72
C SER A 406 -21.17 10.46 -4.49
N ASP A 407 -22.33 11.11 -4.36
CA ASP A 407 -22.59 12.02 -3.23
C ASP A 407 -22.45 11.30 -1.88
N VAL A 408 -21.65 11.88 -0.97
CA VAL A 408 -21.40 11.31 0.36
C VAL A 408 -22.03 12.21 1.42
N THR A 409 -22.94 11.63 2.22
CA THR A 409 -23.56 12.32 3.37
C THR A 409 -23.00 11.80 4.68
N VAL A 410 -22.51 12.72 5.51
CA VAL A 410 -22.00 12.46 6.86
C VAL A 410 -22.96 13.03 7.90
N ARG A 411 -22.93 12.49 9.12
CA ARG A 411 -23.85 12.87 10.21
C ARG A 411 -23.13 13.01 11.54
N GLY A 412 -23.64 13.91 12.39
CA GLY A 412 -23.19 14.10 13.77
C GLY A 412 -21.95 14.99 13.95
N ILE A 413 -21.71 15.39 15.20
CA ILE A 413 -20.59 16.24 15.64
C ILE A 413 -19.24 15.56 15.35
N GLY A 414 -19.21 14.23 15.48
CA GLY A 414 -18.02 13.39 15.24
C GLY A 414 -17.92 12.84 13.82
N ALA A 415 -18.61 13.42 12.84
CA ALA A 415 -18.61 12.95 11.45
C ALA A 415 -17.18 12.72 10.92
N PRO A 416 -16.87 11.54 10.35
CA PRO A 416 -15.59 11.31 9.68
C PRO A 416 -15.50 12.21 8.43
N PRO A 417 -14.27 12.51 7.97
CA PRO A 417 -14.10 13.24 6.71
C PRO A 417 -14.62 12.41 5.54
N VAL A 418 -15.07 13.11 4.49
CA VAL A 418 -15.21 12.52 3.16
C VAL A 418 -13.80 12.43 2.57
N GLU A 419 -13.28 11.21 2.43
CA GLU A 419 -11.95 10.96 1.86
C GLU A 419 -12.02 10.74 0.34
N ILE A 420 -11.10 11.35 -0.38
CA ILE A 420 -10.97 11.27 -1.84
C ILE A 420 -9.52 10.92 -2.18
N ASP A 421 -9.32 9.80 -2.88
CA ASP A 421 -8.01 9.39 -3.39
C ASP A 421 -7.59 10.32 -4.55
N PHE A 422 -6.75 11.31 -4.25
CA PHE A 422 -6.39 12.42 -5.15
C PHE A 422 -5.00 12.20 -5.78
N HIS A 423 -4.82 11.03 -6.41
CA HIS A 423 -3.53 10.55 -6.88
C HIS A 423 -3.11 11.15 -8.22
N ALA A 424 -2.16 12.09 -8.20
CA ALA A 424 -1.59 12.64 -9.43
C ALA A 424 -0.71 11.65 -10.19
N LEU A 425 -0.59 11.81 -11.51
CA LEU A 425 0.33 10.95 -12.26
C LEU A 425 1.79 11.21 -11.82
N PRO A 426 2.66 10.19 -11.80
CA PRO A 426 4.06 10.37 -11.37
C PRO A 426 4.88 11.35 -12.23
N ASP A 427 4.40 11.67 -13.43
CA ASP A 427 5.02 12.64 -14.34
C ASP A 427 4.32 14.01 -14.37
N ASP A 428 3.31 14.23 -13.53
CA ASP A 428 2.62 15.51 -13.39
C ASP A 428 3.49 16.53 -12.64
N ARG A 429 3.69 17.69 -13.27
CA ARG A 429 4.20 18.90 -12.61
C ARG A 429 3.09 19.92 -12.49
N PHE A 430 2.73 20.26 -11.27
CA PHE A 430 1.72 21.29 -11.01
C PHE A 430 2.32 22.69 -11.04
N LEU A 431 1.56 23.61 -11.64
CA LEU A 431 1.79 25.04 -11.69
C LEU A 431 0.82 25.73 -10.74
N ARG A 432 1.12 26.99 -10.41
CA ARG A 432 0.25 27.84 -9.60
C ARG A 432 -1.11 28.04 -10.25
N GLY A 433 -2.14 28.12 -9.41
CA GLY A 433 -3.50 28.43 -9.82
C GLY A 433 -4.42 27.22 -10.00
N SER A 434 -3.98 26.02 -9.61
CA SER A 434 -4.87 24.87 -9.48
C SER A 434 -5.93 25.15 -8.41
N SER A 435 -7.18 24.77 -8.67
CA SER A 435 -8.28 24.98 -7.74
C SER A 435 -9.33 23.89 -7.80
N MET A 436 -10.04 23.72 -6.69
CA MET A 436 -11.24 22.93 -6.56
C MET A 436 -12.40 23.88 -6.28
N ASN A 437 -13.55 23.64 -6.91
CA ASN A 437 -14.81 24.25 -6.53
C ASN A 437 -15.68 23.18 -5.86
N LEU A 438 -15.61 23.15 -4.52
CA LEU A 438 -16.31 22.20 -3.67
C LEU A 438 -17.79 22.52 -3.63
N VAL A 439 -18.63 21.54 -3.96
CA VAL A 439 -20.08 21.64 -3.84
C VAL A 439 -20.53 20.84 -2.63
N TYR A 440 -21.18 21.51 -1.68
CA TYR A 440 -21.59 20.90 -0.42
C TYR A 440 -22.96 21.38 0.06
N SER A 441 -23.61 20.58 0.89
CA SER A 441 -24.89 20.90 1.57
C SER A 441 -24.80 20.63 3.06
N TYR A 442 -25.61 21.32 3.85
CA TYR A 442 -25.74 21.06 5.28
C TYR A 442 -27.13 21.42 5.82
N GLY A 443 -27.55 20.75 6.89
CA GLY A 443 -28.88 20.90 7.48
C GLY A 443 -29.02 22.10 8.45
N PRO A 444 -30.26 22.49 8.80
CA PRO A 444 -30.57 23.66 9.64
C PRO A 444 -30.18 23.53 11.13
N GLN A 445 -29.82 22.33 11.59
CA GLN A 445 -29.51 22.07 13.00
C GLN A 445 -28.08 22.44 13.40
N VAL A 446 -27.27 22.88 12.44
CA VAL A 446 -25.89 23.31 12.70
C VAL A 446 -25.85 24.70 13.34
N ASN A 447 -24.87 24.94 14.20
CA ASN A 447 -24.60 26.24 14.78
C ASN A 447 -23.79 27.09 13.78
N PRO A 448 -24.33 28.19 13.24
CA PRO A 448 -23.62 28.98 12.25
C PRO A 448 -22.41 29.73 12.80
N ARG A 449 -22.31 29.84 14.14
CA ARG A 449 -21.19 30.51 14.78
C ARG A 449 -19.96 29.60 14.91
N THR A 450 -20.17 28.31 15.15
CA THR A 450 -19.10 27.37 15.51
C THR A 450 -18.94 26.22 14.53
N SER A 451 -19.79 26.12 13.50
CA SER A 451 -19.69 25.06 12.49
C SER A 451 -18.97 25.54 11.22
N ALA A 452 -18.19 24.64 10.62
CA ALA A 452 -17.38 24.94 9.45
C ALA A 452 -17.21 23.72 8.55
N ILE A 453 -16.92 23.98 7.27
CA ILE A 453 -16.35 23.00 6.36
C ILE A 453 -14.85 23.28 6.23
N GLU A 454 -14.05 22.23 6.29
CA GLU A 454 -12.59 22.28 6.18
C GLU A 454 -12.13 21.32 5.09
N VAL A 455 -11.16 21.74 4.28
CA VAL A 455 -10.53 20.93 3.26
C VAL A 455 -9.07 20.77 3.60
N LEU A 456 -8.63 19.53 3.74
CA LEU A 456 -7.25 19.15 4.01
C LEU A 456 -6.69 18.35 2.83
N LEU A 457 -5.43 18.56 2.51
CA LEU A 457 -4.65 17.77 1.55
C LEU A 457 -3.47 17.16 2.28
N ASP A 458 -3.44 15.83 2.38
CA ASP A 458 -2.42 15.09 3.16
C ASP A 458 -2.29 15.60 4.61
N GLY A 459 -3.43 15.94 5.23
CA GLY A 459 -3.50 16.49 6.59
C GLY A 459 -3.20 17.99 6.71
N VAL A 460 -2.83 18.67 5.62
CA VAL A 460 -2.58 20.12 5.61
C VAL A 460 -3.88 20.86 5.27
N PHE A 461 -4.32 21.78 6.15
CA PHE A 461 -5.48 22.63 5.87
C PHE A 461 -5.20 23.58 4.70
N ILE A 462 -6.02 23.51 3.64
CA ILE A 462 -5.87 24.31 2.41
C ILE A 462 -7.05 25.24 2.13
N GLY A 463 -8.15 25.11 2.86
CA GLY A 463 -9.29 26.02 2.75
C GLY A 463 -10.48 25.58 3.58
N GLY A 464 -11.44 26.50 3.77
CA GLY A 464 -12.64 26.23 4.53
C GLY A 464 -13.59 27.42 4.52
N ALA A 465 -14.82 27.18 5.00
CA ALA A 465 -15.84 28.22 5.15
C ALA A 465 -16.73 27.91 6.34
N ARG A 466 -17.40 28.93 6.89
CA ARG A 466 -18.41 28.73 7.93
C ARG A 466 -19.68 28.15 7.32
N LEU A 467 -20.37 27.32 8.10
CA LEU A 467 -21.73 26.87 7.79
C LEU A 467 -22.72 27.92 8.33
N ASP A 468 -22.74 29.09 7.69
CA ASP A 468 -23.27 30.36 8.18
C ASP A 468 -24.81 30.55 8.14
N SER A 469 -25.54 29.68 7.46
CA SER A 469 -27.00 29.75 7.32
C SER A 469 -27.72 29.01 8.44
N GLU A 470 -28.66 29.69 9.09
CA GLU A 470 -29.56 29.08 10.08
C GLU A 470 -30.57 28.10 9.46
N ALA A 471 -30.89 28.24 8.18
CA ALA A 471 -31.83 27.36 7.47
C ALA A 471 -31.14 26.13 6.87
N GLY A 472 -29.81 26.02 7.02
CA GLY A 472 -28.99 25.14 6.20
C GLY A 472 -28.79 25.70 4.79
N GLU A 473 -28.03 24.97 3.98
CA GLU A 473 -27.80 25.31 2.58
C GLU A 473 -27.76 24.06 1.72
N THR A 474 -28.18 24.21 0.47
CA THR A 474 -28.10 23.14 -0.53
C THR A 474 -27.18 23.55 -1.66
N ARG A 475 -26.20 22.70 -1.99
CA ARG A 475 -25.25 22.86 -3.11
C ARG A 475 -24.54 24.22 -3.10
N LYS A 476 -24.10 24.66 -1.92
CA LYS A 476 -23.23 25.83 -1.76
C LYS A 476 -21.86 25.53 -2.36
N ASN A 477 -21.23 26.55 -2.92
CA ASN A 477 -19.93 26.44 -3.57
C ASN A 477 -18.83 27.06 -2.70
N LEU A 478 -17.69 26.38 -2.60
CA LEU A 478 -16.47 26.89 -1.99
C LEU A 478 -15.29 26.68 -2.93
N LYS A 479 -14.70 27.78 -3.41
CA LYS A 479 -13.46 27.71 -4.17
C LYS A 479 -12.27 27.55 -3.23
N VAL A 480 -11.52 26.47 -3.41
CA VAL A 480 -10.32 26.11 -2.64
C VAL A 480 -9.12 26.09 -3.57
N ASN A 481 -8.05 26.78 -3.21
CA ASN A 481 -6.80 26.68 -3.95
C ASN A 481 -6.11 25.36 -3.62
N LEU A 482 -5.60 24.68 -4.64
CA LEU A 482 -4.84 23.43 -4.49
C LEU A 482 -3.34 23.75 -4.66
N PRO A 483 -2.54 23.78 -3.58
CA PRO A 483 -1.14 24.16 -3.66
C PRO A 483 -0.32 23.18 -4.50
N GLU A 484 0.46 23.70 -5.46
CA GLU A 484 1.17 22.90 -6.45
C GLU A 484 2.21 21.93 -5.85
N ASN A 485 2.76 22.26 -4.67
CA ASN A 485 3.81 21.50 -4.00
C ASN A 485 3.28 20.40 -3.05
N LEU A 486 1.97 20.34 -2.83
CA LEU A 486 1.36 19.36 -1.94
C LEU A 486 0.78 18.16 -2.71
N ILE A 487 0.36 18.35 -3.96
CA ILE A 487 -0.24 17.28 -4.77
C ILE A 487 0.83 16.27 -5.19
N LYS A 488 0.61 15.00 -4.85
CA LYS A 488 1.54 13.88 -5.09
C LYS A 488 0.79 12.66 -5.63
N PRO A 489 1.52 11.64 -6.13
CA PRO A 489 0.92 10.39 -6.59
C PRO A 489 0.19 9.55 -5.53
N ASN A 490 0.31 9.89 -4.26
CA ASN A 490 -0.38 9.26 -3.14
C ASN A 490 -1.16 10.26 -2.27
N SER A 491 -1.49 11.43 -2.82
CA SER A 491 -2.21 12.45 -2.06
C SER A 491 -3.65 12.04 -1.75
N LYS A 492 -4.10 12.36 -0.54
CA LYS A 492 -5.48 12.22 -0.09
C LYS A 492 -6.08 13.58 0.21
N LEU A 493 -7.24 13.85 -0.38
CA LEU A 493 -8.04 15.02 -0.10
C LEU A 493 -9.12 14.64 0.92
N GLN A 494 -9.25 15.40 2.00
CA GLN A 494 -10.18 15.16 3.09
C GLN A 494 -11.07 16.38 3.29
N VAL A 495 -12.39 16.17 3.21
CA VAL A 495 -13.38 17.23 3.46
C VAL A 495 -14.07 16.94 4.79
N PHE A 496 -13.83 17.79 5.79
CA PHE A 496 -14.47 17.70 7.11
C PHE A 496 -15.65 18.65 7.17
N LEU A 497 -16.81 18.15 7.61
CA LEU A 497 -17.93 18.97 8.05
C LEU A 497 -17.93 19.00 9.58
N ARG A 498 -17.31 20.05 10.15
CA ARG A 498 -17.27 20.30 11.60
C ARG A 498 -18.62 20.88 12.02
N MET A 499 -19.55 20.00 12.39
CA MET A 499 -20.91 20.37 12.77
C MET A 499 -21.03 20.45 14.28
N ASN A 500 -21.38 21.63 14.79
CA ASN A 500 -21.78 21.79 16.19
C ASN A 500 -23.29 22.02 16.25
N PRO A 501 -24.00 21.51 17.26
CA PRO A 501 -25.43 21.72 17.36
C PRO A 501 -25.75 23.19 17.66
N ARG A 502 -26.82 23.69 17.04
CA ARG A 502 -27.30 25.07 17.22
C ARG A 502 -27.59 25.39 18.68
N GLU A 503 -28.31 24.50 19.34
CA GLU A 503 -28.62 24.63 20.76
C GLU A 503 -27.46 24.08 21.60
N PRO A 504 -27.03 24.77 22.67
CA PRO A 504 -26.06 24.22 23.59
C PRO A 504 -26.69 23.10 24.42
N PHE A 505 -25.85 22.27 25.01
CA PHE A 505 -26.29 21.32 26.02
C PHE A 505 -26.87 22.06 27.24
N ASP A 506 -28.13 21.78 27.57
CA ASP A 506 -28.78 22.32 28.77
C ASP A 506 -28.47 21.41 29.96
N LYS A 507 -27.50 21.83 30.78
CA LYS A 507 -27.10 21.10 31.97
C LYS A 507 -28.20 21.04 33.04
N GLN A 508 -29.08 22.04 33.12
CA GLN A 508 -30.12 22.11 34.16
C GLN A 508 -31.25 21.12 33.87
N ASN A 509 -31.68 21.06 32.60
CA ASN A 509 -32.77 20.18 32.17
C ASN A 509 -32.30 18.86 31.55
N CYS A 510 -30.98 18.66 31.46
CA CYS A 510 -30.34 17.51 30.81
C CYS A 510 -30.79 17.30 29.35
N LEU A 511 -30.99 18.40 28.60
CA LEU A 511 -31.39 18.34 27.20
C LEU A 511 -30.15 18.37 26.31
N GLN A 512 -29.95 17.28 25.57
CA GLN A 512 -28.91 17.17 24.56
C GLN A 512 -29.51 17.38 23.17
N PRO A 513 -28.94 18.27 22.34
CA PRO A 513 -29.34 18.40 20.95
C PRO A 513 -29.16 17.06 20.21
N PRO A 514 -30.11 16.67 19.36
CA PRO A 514 -30.05 15.40 18.65
C PRO A 514 -28.94 15.40 17.59
N ASP A 515 -27.84 14.72 17.90
CA ASP A 515 -26.65 14.63 17.04
C ASP A 515 -26.95 14.12 15.62
N GLN A 516 -27.88 13.16 15.49
CA GLN A 516 -28.24 12.54 14.21
C GLN A 516 -28.92 13.50 13.21
N GLN A 517 -29.40 14.65 13.68
CA GLN A 517 -30.01 15.68 12.83
C GLN A 517 -28.96 16.62 12.20
N LEU A 518 -27.70 16.55 12.65
CA LEU A 518 -26.59 17.22 12.00
C LEU A 518 -26.21 16.43 10.76
N THR A 519 -26.41 17.02 9.59
CA THR A 519 -26.14 16.39 8.29
C THR A 519 -25.30 17.29 7.42
N GLY A 520 -24.32 16.71 6.73
CA GLY A 520 -23.50 17.37 5.73
C GLY A 520 -23.31 16.48 4.52
N THR A 521 -23.33 17.04 3.32
CA THR A 521 -23.14 16.28 2.07
C THR A 521 -22.06 16.92 1.22
N VAL A 522 -21.14 16.10 0.72
CA VAL A 522 -20.19 16.47 -0.35
C VAL A 522 -20.72 15.88 -1.66
N HIS A 523 -20.90 16.74 -2.66
CA HIS A 523 -21.51 16.33 -3.93
C HIS A 523 -20.45 15.98 -4.98
N SER A 524 -20.78 14.97 -5.79
CA SER A 524 -19.99 14.43 -6.90
C SER A 524 -19.78 15.40 -8.06
N ASP A 525 -20.54 16.50 -8.11
CA ASP A 525 -20.38 17.59 -9.08
C ASP A 525 -19.29 18.60 -8.72
N THR A 526 -18.66 18.48 -7.54
CA THR A 526 -17.44 19.20 -7.16
C THR A 526 -16.44 19.16 -8.31
N SER A 527 -16.01 20.33 -8.80
CA SER A 527 -15.17 20.42 -10.00
C SER A 527 -13.74 20.79 -9.68
N PHE A 528 -12.78 20.21 -10.40
CA PHE A 528 -11.36 20.51 -10.32
C PHE A 528 -10.91 21.24 -11.59
N ASP A 529 -10.03 22.22 -11.44
CA ASP A 529 -9.29 22.87 -12.52
C ASP A 529 -7.81 22.88 -12.12
N LEU A 530 -7.06 21.93 -12.67
CA LEU A 530 -5.65 21.73 -12.38
C LEU A 530 -4.79 22.44 -13.44
N LYS A 531 -3.80 23.17 -12.98
CA LYS A 531 -2.75 23.71 -13.86
C LYS A 531 -1.57 22.77 -13.76
N ARG A 532 -1.47 21.80 -14.67
CA ARG A 532 -0.35 20.85 -14.71
C ARG A 532 0.20 20.69 -16.12
N GLU A 533 1.44 20.26 -16.18
CA GLU A 533 2.19 19.92 -17.37
C GLU A 533 2.96 18.61 -17.14
N ILE A 534 3.43 17.97 -18.22
CA ILE A 534 4.22 16.74 -18.08
C ILE A 534 5.67 17.15 -17.89
N SER A 535 6.24 16.85 -16.73
CA SER A 535 7.66 17.11 -16.48
C SER A 535 8.18 16.29 -15.31
N THR A 536 9.04 15.31 -15.59
CA THR A 536 9.68 14.49 -14.57
C THR A 536 11.13 14.19 -14.91
N GLN A 537 11.97 14.06 -13.88
CA GLN A 537 13.40 13.80 -14.03
C GLN A 537 13.71 12.35 -13.72
N LEU A 538 14.44 11.71 -14.62
CA LEU A 538 14.95 10.35 -14.49
C LEU A 538 16.48 10.36 -14.49
N PRO A 539 17.13 9.37 -13.85
CA PRO A 539 16.53 8.31 -13.02
C PRO A 539 16.10 8.79 -11.61
N ASP A 540 15.05 8.19 -11.05
CA ASP A 540 14.58 8.43 -9.67
C ASP A 540 13.75 7.24 -9.14
N LEU A 541 14.30 6.48 -8.19
CA LEU A 541 13.66 5.38 -7.47
C LEU A 541 12.48 5.84 -6.61
N ASN A 542 12.34 7.14 -6.32
CA ASN A 542 11.13 7.64 -5.67
C ASN A 542 9.90 7.48 -6.58
N LEU A 543 10.07 7.52 -7.91
CA LEU A 543 9.00 7.29 -8.89
C LEU A 543 8.65 5.80 -9.02
N LEU A 544 9.62 4.90 -8.81
CA LEU A 544 9.41 3.45 -8.83
C LEU A 544 8.35 2.99 -7.81
N LYS A 545 8.20 3.72 -6.71
CA LYS A 545 7.16 3.48 -5.70
C LYS A 545 5.74 3.46 -6.27
N PHE A 546 5.54 4.21 -7.35
CA PHE A 546 4.27 4.36 -8.06
C PHE A 546 4.28 3.60 -9.38
N GLY A 547 5.27 2.72 -9.59
CA GLY A 547 5.45 1.94 -10.80
C GLY A 547 6.10 2.72 -11.95
N PHE A 548 6.36 4.03 -11.84
CA PHE A 548 6.88 4.80 -12.97
C PHE A 548 8.41 4.64 -13.15
N PRO A 549 8.91 4.50 -14.40
CA PRO A 549 8.16 4.42 -15.65
C PRO A 549 7.77 2.99 -16.08
N PHE A 550 8.11 1.98 -15.28
CA PHE A 550 7.93 0.56 -15.63
C PHE A 550 6.47 0.08 -15.73
N ALA A 551 5.52 0.85 -15.19
CA ALA A 551 4.08 0.67 -15.30
C ALA A 551 3.41 1.68 -16.24
N ALA A 552 4.19 2.37 -17.10
CA ALA A 552 3.68 3.19 -18.19
C ALA A 552 4.01 2.49 -19.53
N PRO A 553 3.04 1.90 -20.26
CA PRO A 553 1.60 1.81 -19.97
C PRO A 553 1.27 0.78 -18.87
N GLN A 554 0.04 0.85 -18.34
CA GLN A 554 -0.42 0.04 -17.19
C GLN A 554 -0.53 -1.47 -17.49
N ASP A 555 -0.48 -1.89 -18.76
CA ASP A 555 -0.40 -3.31 -19.13
C ASP A 555 1.04 -3.86 -19.10
N LEU A 556 2.03 -3.03 -18.77
CA LEU A 556 3.46 -3.35 -18.71
C LEU A 556 4.13 -3.63 -20.07
N SER A 557 3.48 -3.27 -21.18
CA SER A 557 3.96 -3.63 -22.54
C SER A 557 5.26 -2.93 -22.98
N GLN A 558 5.69 -1.87 -22.28
CA GLN A 558 6.94 -1.15 -22.54
C GLN A 558 8.00 -1.43 -21.46
N THR A 559 7.88 -2.57 -20.78
CA THR A 559 8.85 -3.04 -19.79
C THR A 559 9.30 -4.45 -20.15
N ALA A 560 10.60 -4.66 -20.13
CA ALA A 560 11.20 -5.97 -20.31
C ALA A 560 12.16 -6.27 -19.15
N ILE A 561 12.03 -7.46 -18.57
CA ILE A 561 12.95 -7.96 -17.54
C ILE A 561 13.97 -8.87 -18.22
N VAL A 562 15.23 -8.75 -17.82
CA VAL A 562 16.32 -9.60 -18.31
C VAL A 562 16.99 -10.23 -17.10
N VAL A 563 17.10 -11.56 -17.14
CA VAL A 563 17.75 -12.39 -16.12
C VAL A 563 19.04 -13.00 -16.71
N PRO A 564 19.92 -13.63 -15.90
CA PRO A 564 21.11 -14.29 -16.42
C PRO A 564 20.76 -15.40 -17.42
N GLN A 565 21.73 -15.81 -18.26
CA GLN A 565 21.52 -16.86 -19.26
C GLN A 565 21.13 -18.20 -18.64
N THR A 566 21.65 -18.51 -17.45
CA THR A 566 21.26 -19.64 -16.60
C THR A 566 20.82 -19.11 -15.24
N PRO A 567 19.55 -18.72 -15.08
CA PRO A 567 19.10 -18.04 -13.87
C PRO A 567 19.14 -18.96 -12.65
N SER A 568 19.70 -18.47 -11.55
CA SER A 568 19.65 -19.13 -10.25
C SER A 568 18.24 -19.11 -9.67
N LYS A 569 18.01 -19.89 -8.60
CA LYS A 569 16.75 -19.85 -7.86
C LYS A 569 16.45 -18.45 -7.31
N THR A 570 17.48 -17.74 -6.86
CA THR A 570 17.36 -16.38 -6.30
C THR A 570 17.01 -15.37 -7.38
N ASP A 571 17.52 -15.52 -8.61
CA ASP A 571 17.14 -14.70 -9.76
C ASP A 571 15.66 -14.87 -10.10
N VAL A 572 15.19 -16.13 -10.18
CA VAL A 572 13.77 -16.44 -10.45
C VAL A 572 12.87 -15.88 -9.35
N LEU A 573 13.24 -16.03 -8.07
CA LEU A 573 12.46 -15.49 -6.97
C LEU A 573 12.44 -13.95 -6.96
N THR A 574 13.52 -13.30 -7.38
CA THR A 574 13.59 -11.84 -7.53
C THR A 574 12.76 -11.35 -8.71
N LEU A 575 12.78 -12.08 -9.83
CA LEU A 575 11.90 -11.85 -10.98
C LEU A 575 10.43 -11.90 -10.57
N LEU A 576 10.03 -12.95 -9.84
CA LEU A 576 8.65 -13.12 -9.39
C LEU A 576 8.25 -12.00 -8.40
N ALA A 577 9.11 -11.66 -7.43
CA ALA A 577 8.88 -10.56 -6.49
C ALA A 577 8.70 -9.20 -7.20
N PHE A 578 9.56 -8.90 -8.18
CA PHE A 578 9.46 -7.65 -8.93
C PHE A 578 8.23 -7.62 -9.84
N SER A 579 7.90 -8.74 -10.48
CA SER A 579 6.70 -8.88 -11.33
C SER A 579 5.43 -8.68 -10.50
N GLU A 580 5.36 -9.30 -9.32
CA GLU A 580 4.28 -9.09 -8.36
C GLU A 580 4.16 -7.61 -7.97
N ARG A 581 5.29 -6.96 -7.64
CA ARG A 581 5.32 -5.54 -7.27
C ARG A 581 4.81 -4.65 -8.39
N LEU A 582 5.23 -4.87 -9.64
CA LEU A 582 4.67 -4.15 -10.80
C LEU A 582 3.17 -4.45 -10.99
N GLY A 583 2.76 -5.68 -10.72
CA GLY A 583 1.35 -6.06 -10.67
C GLY A 583 0.55 -5.20 -9.70
N ARG A 584 0.98 -5.09 -8.44
CA ARG A 584 0.31 -4.26 -7.41
C ARG A 584 0.22 -2.78 -7.81
N LEU A 585 1.25 -2.28 -8.49
CA LEU A 585 1.39 -0.88 -8.89
C LEU A 585 0.75 -0.55 -10.25
N SER A 586 0.08 -1.50 -10.90
CA SER A 586 -0.53 -1.30 -12.23
C SER A 586 -1.97 -1.79 -12.29
N GLN A 587 -2.78 -1.22 -13.19
CA GLN A 587 -4.14 -1.67 -13.45
C GLN A 587 -4.45 -1.66 -14.95
N ALA A 588 -4.61 -2.84 -15.55
CA ALA A 588 -5.03 -3.02 -16.94
C ALA A 588 -5.67 -4.39 -17.17
N ASP A 589 -6.33 -4.55 -18.32
CA ASP A 589 -7.02 -5.80 -18.69
C ASP A 589 -6.07 -6.91 -19.16
N ALA A 590 -4.80 -6.58 -19.41
CA ALA A 590 -3.75 -7.52 -19.81
C ALA A 590 -2.43 -7.28 -19.06
N VAL A 591 -1.62 -8.33 -18.94
CA VAL A 591 -0.21 -8.25 -18.54
C VAL A 591 0.64 -8.61 -19.77
N LYS A 592 1.33 -7.63 -20.35
CA LYS A 592 2.20 -7.77 -21.53
C LYS A 592 3.69 -7.63 -21.19
N LEU A 593 4.04 -7.99 -19.96
CA LEU A 593 5.42 -8.02 -19.48
C LEU A 593 6.20 -9.15 -20.18
N ASN A 594 7.38 -8.84 -20.72
CA ASN A 594 8.26 -9.83 -21.33
C ASN A 594 9.49 -10.08 -20.48
N VAL A 595 9.96 -11.32 -20.47
CA VAL A 595 11.21 -11.70 -19.81
C VAL A 595 12.14 -12.30 -20.85
N TYR A 596 13.41 -11.94 -20.80
CA TYR A 596 14.44 -12.42 -21.73
C TYR A 596 15.68 -12.90 -20.98
N THR A 597 16.48 -13.74 -21.62
CA THR A 597 17.90 -13.90 -21.31
C THR A 597 18.73 -12.95 -22.19
N PRO A 598 20.03 -12.72 -21.92
CA PRO A 598 20.82 -11.75 -22.65
C PRO A 598 20.87 -12.00 -24.16
N ASP A 599 21.02 -13.28 -24.55
CA ASP A 599 21.12 -13.70 -25.96
C ASP A 599 19.80 -13.60 -26.71
N ALA A 600 18.68 -13.71 -25.99
CA ALA A 600 17.35 -13.70 -26.58
C ALA A 600 16.69 -12.31 -26.58
N LEU A 601 17.30 -11.29 -25.96
CA LEU A 601 16.78 -9.93 -25.90
C LEU A 601 16.78 -9.26 -27.29
N PRO A 602 15.61 -9.00 -27.90
CA PRO A 602 15.54 -8.39 -29.22
C PRO A 602 16.09 -6.95 -29.22
N THR A 603 16.74 -6.55 -30.33
CA THR A 603 17.24 -5.16 -30.48
C THR A 603 16.14 -4.12 -30.34
N GLN A 604 14.92 -4.45 -30.78
CA GLN A 604 13.77 -3.54 -30.68
C GLN A 604 13.37 -3.32 -29.22
N ALA A 605 13.19 -4.39 -28.44
CA ALA A 605 12.89 -4.31 -27.01
C ALA A 605 13.98 -3.54 -26.25
N ARG A 606 15.26 -3.82 -26.55
CA ARG A 606 16.41 -3.13 -25.95
C ARG A 606 16.40 -1.61 -26.15
N LYS A 607 15.85 -1.12 -27.27
CA LYS A 607 15.75 0.31 -27.59
C LYS A 607 14.44 0.94 -27.12
N ASN A 608 13.34 0.19 -27.17
CA ASN A 608 12.00 0.73 -27.00
C ASN A 608 11.41 0.56 -25.61
N ASP A 609 11.92 -0.39 -24.82
CA ASP A 609 11.37 -0.73 -23.52
C ASP A 609 12.23 -0.12 -22.40
N HIS A 610 11.60 0.08 -21.24
CA HIS A 610 12.33 0.20 -19.99
C HIS A 610 12.85 -1.18 -19.60
N LEU A 611 14.13 -1.28 -19.29
CA LEU A 611 14.80 -2.56 -19.04
C LEU A 611 14.99 -2.76 -17.54
N VAL A 612 14.79 -3.98 -17.06
CA VAL A 612 15.09 -4.36 -15.68
C VAL A 612 16.05 -5.54 -15.72
N GLY A 613 17.28 -5.33 -15.25
CA GLY A 613 18.27 -6.39 -15.10
C GLY A 613 18.19 -7.00 -13.70
N ILE A 614 18.21 -8.33 -13.62
CA ILE A 614 18.29 -9.10 -12.38
C ILE A 614 19.53 -10.00 -12.48
N GLY A 615 20.29 -10.12 -11.40
CA GLY A 615 21.44 -11.03 -11.35
C GLY A 615 22.47 -10.61 -10.32
N THR A 616 23.35 -11.53 -9.93
CA THR A 616 24.61 -11.17 -9.28
C THR A 616 25.49 -10.40 -10.25
N ARG A 617 26.48 -9.67 -9.74
CA ARG A 617 27.38 -8.83 -10.56
C ARG A 617 28.10 -9.62 -11.65
N GLU A 618 28.50 -10.85 -11.36
CA GLU A 618 29.24 -11.72 -12.29
C GLU A 618 28.42 -12.04 -13.55
N ASP A 619 27.14 -12.37 -13.36
CA ASP A 619 26.24 -12.81 -14.43
C ASP A 619 25.18 -11.75 -14.80
N PHE A 620 25.40 -10.48 -14.44
CA PHE A 620 24.43 -9.42 -14.63
C PHE A 620 24.25 -9.06 -16.12
N PRO A 621 23.02 -8.97 -16.64
CA PRO A 621 22.77 -8.79 -18.07
C PRO A 621 23.19 -7.43 -18.65
N PHE A 622 23.37 -6.40 -17.81
CA PHE A 622 23.69 -5.03 -18.25
C PHE A 622 24.92 -4.47 -17.52
N PRO A 623 26.14 -4.89 -17.89
CA PRO A 623 27.37 -4.45 -17.21
C PRO A 623 27.57 -2.92 -17.25
N GLU A 624 26.94 -2.21 -18.19
CA GLU A 624 26.98 -0.75 -18.31
C GLU A 624 26.51 -0.03 -17.03
N VAL A 625 25.63 -0.66 -16.23
CA VAL A 625 25.15 -0.10 -14.96
C VAL A 625 26.28 0.10 -13.94
N PHE A 626 27.36 -0.67 -14.05
CA PHE A 626 28.51 -0.60 -13.16
C PHE A 626 29.58 0.42 -13.60
N ASN A 627 29.45 0.99 -14.80
CA ASN A 627 30.44 1.90 -15.39
C ASN A 627 30.19 3.40 -15.08
N SER A 628 29.21 3.73 -14.24
CA SER A 628 28.89 5.14 -13.92
C SER A 628 30.00 5.82 -13.11
N THR A 629 30.39 7.01 -13.53
CA THR A 629 31.36 7.88 -12.84
C THR A 629 30.87 8.27 -11.45
N GLY A 630 31.70 8.07 -10.41
CA GLY A 630 31.45 8.54 -9.04
C GLY A 630 31.12 7.46 -8.00
N PHE A 631 30.51 6.34 -8.41
CA PHE A 631 30.25 5.17 -7.54
C PHE A 631 30.89 3.93 -8.16
N ASN A 632 32.14 3.66 -7.78
CA ASN A 632 32.80 2.41 -8.15
C ASN A 632 32.36 1.33 -7.17
N LEU A 633 31.71 0.26 -7.62
CA LEU A 633 31.30 -0.81 -6.72
C LEU A 633 32.50 -1.37 -5.95
N SER A 634 33.71 -1.41 -6.55
CA SER A 634 34.92 -1.82 -5.83
C SER A 634 35.23 -0.93 -4.61
N GLN A 635 34.80 0.33 -4.61
CA GLN A 635 34.99 1.29 -3.51
C GLN A 635 33.79 1.39 -2.57
N ALA A 636 32.56 1.14 -3.06
CA ALA A 636 31.35 1.13 -2.24
C ALA A 636 31.36 -0.02 -1.23
N TYR A 637 31.92 -1.16 -1.64
CA TYR A 637 32.21 -2.28 -0.75
C TYR A 637 33.52 -2.09 0.02
N SER A 638 34.26 -0.99 -0.16
CA SER A 638 35.51 -0.72 0.56
C SER A 638 35.48 0.64 1.27
N ARG A 639 34.63 0.78 2.30
CA ARG A 639 34.83 1.83 3.30
C ARG A 639 35.42 1.22 4.58
N SER A 640 36.67 1.56 4.88
CA SER A 640 37.22 1.44 6.22
C SER A 640 36.59 2.53 7.09
N SER A 641 35.69 2.15 7.99
CA SER A 641 35.17 3.07 8.99
C SER A 641 36.24 3.35 10.04
N ALA A 642 36.79 4.56 10.03
CA ALA A 642 37.54 5.08 11.16
C ALA A 642 36.56 5.30 12.32
N ASN A 643 36.69 4.45 13.34
CA ASN A 643 35.99 4.42 14.62
C ASN A 643 34.61 3.72 14.65
N ALA A 644 34.59 2.65 15.46
CA ALA A 644 33.48 1.82 15.93
C ALA A 644 32.96 0.72 14.98
N VAL A 645 33.05 -0.51 15.49
CA VAL A 645 32.83 -1.80 14.84
C VAL A 645 31.35 -2.18 14.89
N VAL A 646 30.70 -2.25 13.73
CA VAL A 646 29.78 -3.34 13.33
C VAL A 646 30.03 -3.56 11.84
N GLN A 647 30.94 -4.49 11.49
CA GLN A 647 31.15 -4.89 10.11
C GLN A 647 30.06 -5.89 9.73
N THR A 648 29.00 -5.46 9.05
CA THR A 648 28.25 -6.39 8.22
C THR A 648 29.19 -6.90 7.12
N PRO A 649 29.33 -8.22 6.89
CA PRO A 649 30.18 -8.74 5.82
C PRO A 649 29.79 -8.08 4.49
N GLN A 650 30.73 -7.34 3.89
CA GLN A 650 30.53 -6.47 2.72
C GLN A 650 30.03 -7.23 1.48
N ASP A 651 30.22 -8.55 1.46
CA ASP A 651 29.80 -9.47 0.40
C ASP A 651 28.29 -9.74 0.38
N THR A 652 27.54 -9.27 1.38
CA THR A 652 26.11 -9.58 1.52
C THR A 652 25.18 -8.44 1.13
N GLN A 653 25.68 -7.28 0.69
CA GLN A 653 24.79 -6.14 0.40
C GLN A 653 24.04 -6.33 -0.94
N GLY A 654 22.79 -5.88 -0.97
CA GLY A 654 21.98 -5.75 -2.17
C GLY A 654 22.03 -4.33 -2.73
N MET A 655 21.74 -4.17 -4.02
CA MET A 655 21.68 -2.87 -4.70
C MET A 655 20.45 -2.80 -5.60
N ILE A 656 19.72 -1.69 -5.51
CA ILE A 656 18.74 -1.28 -6.50
C ILE A 656 19.24 0.03 -7.11
N LYS A 657 19.45 0.05 -8.42
CA LYS A 657 20.01 1.22 -9.12
C LYS A 657 19.30 1.49 -10.42
N GLN A 658 18.97 2.74 -10.69
CA GLN A 658 18.39 3.16 -11.95
C GLN A 658 19.38 4.07 -12.71
N ILE A 659 19.52 3.84 -14.01
CA ILE A 659 20.28 4.69 -14.93
C ILE A 659 19.46 5.04 -16.16
N ILE A 660 19.85 6.08 -16.89
CA ILE A 660 19.37 6.29 -18.26
C ILE A 660 19.86 5.14 -19.14
N SER A 661 18.99 4.61 -19.99
CA SER A 661 19.34 3.52 -20.89
C SER A 661 20.45 3.97 -21.86
N PRO A 662 21.57 3.23 -21.97
CA PRO A 662 22.62 3.52 -22.94
C PRO A 662 22.13 3.52 -24.39
N TRP A 663 21.03 2.81 -24.67
CA TRP A 663 20.49 2.61 -26.01
C TRP A 663 19.40 3.62 -26.39
N ASN A 664 18.77 4.27 -25.41
CA ASN A 664 17.74 5.27 -25.62
C ASN A 664 17.64 6.21 -24.41
N SER A 665 17.86 7.51 -24.64
CA SER A 665 17.88 8.51 -23.57
C SER A 665 16.52 8.77 -22.92
N ASP A 666 15.42 8.39 -23.57
CA ASP A 666 14.06 8.49 -23.02
C ASP A 666 13.61 7.18 -22.32
N ARG A 667 14.53 6.22 -22.15
CA ARG A 667 14.33 4.96 -21.41
C ARG A 667 15.31 4.85 -20.25
N VAL A 668 15.03 3.90 -19.36
CA VAL A 668 15.85 3.65 -18.18
C VAL A 668 16.14 2.18 -18.03
N VAL A 669 17.25 1.87 -17.37
CA VAL A 669 17.61 0.54 -16.92
C VAL A 669 17.53 0.54 -15.40
N LEU A 670 16.77 -0.39 -14.81
CA LEU A 670 16.79 -0.71 -13.39
C LEU A 670 17.63 -1.96 -13.16
N ALA A 671 18.61 -1.90 -12.28
CA ALA A 671 19.39 -3.03 -11.83
C ALA A 671 18.95 -3.46 -10.44
N LEU A 672 18.58 -4.73 -10.33
CA LEU A 672 18.33 -5.46 -9.10
C LEU A 672 19.47 -6.46 -8.94
N THR A 673 20.49 -6.11 -8.16
CA THR A 673 21.78 -6.83 -8.21
C THR A 673 22.52 -6.81 -6.89
N SER A 674 23.58 -7.61 -6.79
CA SER A 674 24.42 -7.78 -5.60
C SER A 674 25.74 -8.46 -6.00
N GLN A 675 26.67 -8.60 -5.04
CA GLN A 675 27.85 -9.46 -5.25
C GLN A 675 27.54 -10.95 -5.07
N THR A 676 26.61 -11.28 -4.17
CA THR A 676 26.27 -12.66 -3.78
C THR A 676 24.76 -12.89 -3.81
N GLU A 677 24.33 -14.14 -3.88
CA GLU A 677 22.91 -14.49 -3.80
C GLU A 677 22.25 -13.97 -2.50
N THR A 678 22.96 -13.98 -1.37
CA THR A 678 22.46 -13.41 -0.11
C THR A 678 22.11 -11.93 -0.24
N GLY A 679 22.93 -11.16 -0.97
CA GLY A 679 22.61 -9.76 -1.24
C GLY A 679 21.42 -9.57 -2.18
N LEU A 680 21.25 -10.47 -3.15
CA LEU A 680 20.11 -10.44 -4.07
C LEU A 680 18.81 -10.80 -3.33
N GLU A 681 18.87 -11.74 -2.38
CA GLU A 681 17.76 -12.06 -1.49
C GLU A 681 17.32 -10.83 -0.66
N ARG A 682 18.25 -9.96 -0.25
CA ARG A 682 17.89 -8.70 0.41
C ARG A 682 17.19 -7.71 -0.53
N VAL A 683 17.60 -7.65 -1.79
CA VAL A 683 16.86 -6.89 -2.82
C VAL A 683 15.42 -7.42 -2.93
N ARG A 684 15.27 -8.74 -3.04
CA ARG A 684 13.96 -9.41 -3.07
C ARG A 684 13.10 -9.08 -1.85
N GLN A 685 13.68 -9.09 -0.66
CA GLN A 685 12.99 -8.77 0.59
C GLN A 685 12.49 -7.31 0.61
N VAL A 686 13.31 -6.35 0.17
CA VAL A 686 12.88 -4.95 0.01
C VAL A 686 11.75 -4.82 -1.01
N LEU A 687 11.77 -5.59 -2.11
CA LEU A 687 10.67 -5.60 -3.09
C LEU A 687 9.38 -6.19 -2.53
N ASN A 688 9.44 -7.16 -1.64
CA ASN A 688 8.25 -7.84 -1.08
C ASN A 688 7.60 -7.10 0.09
N GLN A 689 8.35 -6.27 0.83
CA GLN A 689 7.86 -5.60 2.04
C GLN A 689 7.58 -4.11 1.80
N ASP A 690 6.32 -3.72 1.95
CA ASP A 690 5.86 -2.34 1.76
C ASP A 690 6.61 -1.32 2.64
N PRO A 691 6.86 -1.58 3.95
CA PRO A 691 7.57 -0.62 4.80
C PRO A 691 8.97 -0.27 4.30
N TRP A 692 9.66 -1.16 3.59
CA TRP A 692 11.00 -0.91 3.05
C TRP A 692 10.94 -0.37 1.61
N PHE A 693 10.07 -0.94 0.76
CA PHE A 693 9.90 -0.50 -0.62
C PHE A 693 9.53 0.98 -0.74
N PHE A 694 8.62 1.46 0.11
CA PHE A 694 8.18 2.87 0.06
C PHE A 694 9.21 3.87 0.61
N GLN A 695 10.36 3.42 1.11
CA GLN A 695 11.49 4.27 1.51
C GLN A 695 12.42 4.65 0.35
N LEU A 696 12.32 3.98 -0.81
CA LEU A 696 13.21 4.18 -1.96
C LEU A 696 13.32 5.65 -2.39
N LYS A 697 14.49 6.15 -2.77
CA LYS A 697 14.67 7.55 -3.21
C LYS A 697 15.99 7.72 -3.95
N LYS A 698 16.14 8.85 -4.66
CA LYS A 698 17.31 9.13 -5.51
C LYS A 698 17.45 8.05 -6.58
N ASP A 699 18.62 7.84 -7.17
CA ASP A 699 18.80 6.86 -8.26
C ASP A 699 19.36 5.51 -7.80
N THR A 700 19.93 5.42 -6.60
CA THR A 700 20.64 4.23 -6.12
C THR A 700 20.39 4.01 -4.64
N VAL A 701 20.10 2.77 -4.25
CA VAL A 701 20.09 2.32 -2.86
C VAL A 701 20.99 1.11 -2.67
N LEU A 702 21.77 1.12 -1.59
CA LEU A 702 22.43 -0.05 -1.04
C LEU A 702 21.63 -0.57 0.15
N ILE A 703 21.50 -1.88 0.21
CA ILE A 703 20.68 -2.60 1.17
C ILE A 703 21.60 -3.50 1.99
N SER A 704 21.73 -3.23 3.28
CA SER A 704 22.41 -4.10 4.23
C SER A 704 21.49 -4.46 5.39
N SER A 705 21.77 -5.57 6.05
CA SER A 705 21.16 -5.93 7.32
C SER A 705 22.24 -6.54 8.20
N ASP A 706 22.23 -6.17 9.47
CA ASP A 706 23.05 -6.74 10.55
C ASP A 706 22.41 -8.00 11.15
N GLN A 707 21.15 -8.28 10.82
CA GLN A 707 20.42 -9.45 11.26
C GLN A 707 20.51 -10.58 10.22
N LYS A 708 20.66 -11.82 10.71
CA LYS A 708 20.74 -13.02 9.85
C LYS A 708 19.38 -13.41 9.24
N ASP A 709 18.28 -13.09 9.94
CA ASP A 709 16.90 -13.36 9.54
C ASP A 709 15.98 -12.25 10.08
N PRO A 710 15.96 -11.07 9.44
CA PRO A 710 15.21 -9.93 9.92
C PRO A 710 13.70 -10.20 9.94
N VAL A 711 13.05 -9.70 10.99
CA VAL A 711 11.61 -9.86 11.17
C VAL A 711 10.86 -9.01 10.14
N SER A 712 9.94 -9.61 9.38
CA SER A 712 9.35 -8.97 8.19
C SER A 712 8.52 -7.71 8.46
N TYR A 713 8.11 -7.46 9.70
CA TYR A 713 7.33 -6.28 10.10
C TYR A 713 8.15 -5.20 10.80
N ASP A 714 9.46 -5.41 11.01
CA ASP A 714 10.34 -4.41 11.59
C ASP A 714 10.89 -3.49 10.49
N ALA A 715 10.43 -2.23 10.50
CA ALA A 715 10.81 -1.22 9.51
C ALA A 715 12.31 -0.88 9.56
N ASP A 716 12.97 -1.11 10.70
CA ASP A 716 14.37 -0.76 10.95
C ASP A 716 15.32 -1.97 10.78
N ALA A 717 14.79 -3.13 10.39
CA ALA A 717 15.56 -4.36 10.22
C ALA A 717 16.60 -4.31 9.07
N TYR A 718 16.54 -3.27 8.24
CA TYR A 718 17.48 -3.00 7.15
C TYR A 718 18.05 -1.59 7.24
N GLN A 719 19.30 -1.47 6.85
CA GLN A 719 19.96 -0.20 6.63
C GLN A 719 19.94 0.12 5.13
N LEU A 720 19.15 1.13 4.76
CA LEU A 720 19.02 1.63 3.39
C LEU A 720 19.87 2.88 3.19
N GLN A 721 20.92 2.79 2.37
CA GLN A 721 21.80 3.93 2.07
C GLN A 721 21.53 4.45 0.65
N PHE A 722 21.21 5.74 0.53
CA PHE A 722 20.75 6.34 -0.73
C PHE A 722 21.77 7.27 -1.36
N PHE A 723 22.06 7.04 -2.64
CA PHE A 723 23.04 7.80 -3.43
C PHE A 723 22.37 8.44 -4.64
N GLN A 724 22.97 9.55 -5.11
CA GLN A 724 22.70 10.11 -6.42
C GLN A 724 23.99 9.93 -7.23
N SER A 725 24.05 8.85 -8.02
CA SER A 725 25.26 8.39 -8.73
C SER A 725 25.10 8.33 -10.25
N ALA A 726 23.93 8.67 -10.78
CA ALA A 726 23.69 8.72 -12.20
C ALA A 726 24.57 9.80 -12.85
N SER A 727 25.41 9.38 -13.80
CA SER A 727 26.27 10.29 -14.58
C SER A 727 25.47 11.21 -15.48
N ASN A 728 24.30 10.75 -15.94
CA ASN A 728 23.39 11.48 -16.81
C ASN A 728 21.98 11.47 -16.22
N THR A 729 21.29 12.60 -16.35
CA THR A 729 19.86 12.72 -16.06
C THR A 729 19.12 13.15 -17.32
N ARG A 730 17.89 12.67 -17.47
CA ARG A 730 16.99 13.06 -18.56
C ARG A 730 15.70 13.58 -17.95
N ARG A 731 15.24 14.73 -18.42
CA ARG A 731 13.90 15.22 -18.11
C ARG A 731 12.95 14.81 -19.22
N LEU A 732 11.96 13.98 -18.89
CA LEU A 732 10.84 13.69 -19.77
C LEU A 732 9.85 14.83 -19.59
N GLU A 733 9.66 15.64 -20.63
CA GLU A 733 8.82 16.83 -20.54
C GLU A 733 8.04 17.11 -21.82
N ASN A 734 6.78 17.50 -21.64
CA ASN A 734 5.94 18.12 -22.66
C ASN A 734 5.43 19.44 -22.09
N THR A 735 6.27 20.48 -22.22
CA THR A 735 6.08 21.80 -21.61
C THR A 735 6.31 22.92 -22.62
N THR A 736 5.70 24.08 -22.38
CA THR A 736 5.88 25.27 -23.23
C THR A 736 7.27 25.86 -23.05
N ILE A 737 7.78 26.57 -24.08
CA ILE A 737 9.08 27.28 -24.01
C ILE A 737 9.11 28.25 -22.83
N LEU A 738 7.98 28.92 -22.56
CA LEU A 738 7.84 29.85 -21.45
C LEU A 738 7.95 29.12 -20.09
N SER A 739 7.35 27.94 -19.95
CA SER A 739 7.50 27.12 -18.73
C SER A 739 8.96 26.68 -18.52
N LYS A 740 9.65 26.27 -19.58
CA LYS A 740 11.09 25.93 -19.52
C LYS A 740 11.93 27.12 -19.09
N ALA A 741 11.70 28.30 -19.66
CA ALA A 741 12.41 29.53 -19.31
C ALA A 741 12.13 29.96 -17.87
N SER A 742 10.85 29.97 -17.46
CA SER A 742 10.45 30.27 -16.09
C SER A 742 11.10 29.32 -15.09
N ARG A 743 11.15 28.03 -15.38
CA ARG A 743 11.80 27.03 -14.54
C ARG A 743 13.31 27.26 -14.47
N PHE A 744 13.96 27.50 -15.60
CA PHE A 744 15.40 27.78 -15.63
C PHE A 744 15.74 28.99 -14.75
N LEU A 745 14.92 30.04 -14.80
CA LEU A 745 15.06 31.22 -13.94
C LEU A 745 14.77 30.91 -12.46
N GLN A 746 13.83 30.02 -12.15
CA GLN A 746 13.56 29.58 -10.76
C GLN A 746 14.70 28.75 -10.19
N GLU A 747 15.22 27.79 -10.95
CA GLU A 747 16.36 26.94 -10.57
C GLU A 747 17.65 27.77 -10.45
N ASN A 748 17.80 28.81 -11.29
CA ASN A 748 18.96 29.69 -11.34
C ASN A 748 18.60 31.13 -10.97
N TRP A 749 17.85 31.33 -9.89
CA TRP A 749 17.31 32.65 -9.52
C TRP A 749 18.39 33.73 -9.33
N LEU A 750 19.62 33.34 -9.00
CA LEU A 750 20.78 34.23 -8.93
C LEU A 750 21.14 34.88 -10.28
N LEU A 751 20.74 34.29 -11.40
CA LEU A 751 20.93 34.89 -12.73
C LEU A 751 20.00 36.08 -12.96
N LEU A 752 18.89 36.21 -12.23
CA LEU A 752 17.95 37.33 -12.38
C LEU A 752 18.60 38.67 -11.98
N PRO A 753 19.18 38.83 -10.77
CA PRO A 753 19.90 40.06 -10.42
C PRO A 753 21.07 40.37 -11.37
N VAL A 754 21.84 39.35 -11.77
CA VAL A 754 22.97 39.52 -12.70
C VAL A 754 22.47 40.00 -14.06
N GLY A 755 21.41 39.39 -14.59
CA GLY A 755 20.79 39.79 -15.85
C GLY A 755 20.23 41.21 -15.79
N ILE A 756 19.51 41.57 -14.72
CA ILE A 756 19.00 42.93 -14.50
C ILE A 756 20.15 43.93 -14.45
N PHE A 757 21.23 43.62 -13.74
CA PHE A 757 22.42 44.48 -13.65
C PHE A 757 23.09 44.64 -15.01
N SER A 758 23.32 43.55 -15.74
CA SER A 758 23.91 43.57 -17.09
C SER A 758 23.06 44.38 -18.08
N VAL A 759 21.74 44.18 -18.12
CA VAL A 759 20.82 44.94 -18.98
C VAL A 759 20.81 46.42 -18.59
N SER A 760 20.79 46.73 -17.30
CA SER A 760 20.84 48.11 -16.81
C SER A 760 22.15 48.80 -17.21
N LEU A 761 23.28 48.09 -17.17
CA LEU A 761 24.61 48.60 -17.53
C LEU A 761 24.73 48.82 -19.06
N ILE A 762 24.15 47.93 -19.87
CA ILE A 762 24.03 48.10 -21.32
C ILE A 762 23.15 49.30 -21.65
N LEU A 763 21.96 49.42 -21.05
CA LEU A 763 21.05 50.56 -21.24
C LEU A 763 21.69 51.88 -20.82
N TYR A 764 22.42 51.89 -19.70
CA TYR A 764 23.21 53.03 -19.27
C TYR A 764 24.29 53.40 -20.29
N GLY A 765 25.00 52.42 -20.84
CA GLY A 765 26.00 52.63 -21.90
C GLY A 765 25.39 53.21 -23.18
N ILE A 766 24.24 52.69 -23.62
CA ILE A 766 23.50 53.20 -24.78
C ILE A 766 23.04 54.64 -24.53
N LEU A 767 22.50 54.92 -23.34
CA LEU A 767 22.06 56.26 -22.95
C LEU A 767 23.22 57.24 -22.92
N GLN A 768 24.38 56.85 -22.36
CA GLN A 768 25.59 57.68 -22.35
C GLN A 768 26.12 57.96 -23.75
N LEU A 769 26.11 56.96 -24.64
CA LEU A 769 26.48 57.14 -26.05
C LEU A 769 25.51 58.10 -26.77
N TYR A 770 24.22 57.99 -26.47
CA TYR A 770 23.18 58.86 -27.03
C TYR A 770 23.33 60.31 -26.53
N ILE A 771 23.52 60.51 -25.22
CA ILE A 771 23.78 61.83 -24.63
C ILE A 771 25.06 62.44 -25.20
N LYS A 772 26.14 61.65 -25.34
CA LYS A 772 27.42 62.11 -25.92
C LYS A 772 27.28 62.54 -27.39
N ARG A 773 26.39 61.89 -28.16
CA ARG A 773 26.04 62.32 -29.52
C ARG A 773 25.29 63.66 -29.49
N LEU A 774 24.30 63.81 -28.61
CA LEU A 774 23.52 65.04 -28.49
C LEU A 774 24.35 66.24 -28.01
N THR A 775 25.38 66.03 -27.17
CA THR A 775 26.29 67.09 -26.75
C THR A 775 27.39 67.37 -27.77
N ALA A 776 27.73 66.45 -28.66
CA ALA A 776 28.64 66.72 -29.78
C ALA A 776 28.00 67.61 -30.86
N ASP A 777 26.67 67.56 -31.02
CA ASP A 777 25.91 68.45 -31.91
C ASP A 777 25.63 69.85 -31.28
N LYS A 778 25.94 70.04 -30.00
CA LYS A 778 25.86 71.32 -29.28
C LYS A 778 27.19 71.65 -28.64
N LYS A 779 28.07 72.28 -29.41
CA LYS A 779 29.13 73.15 -28.88
C LYS A 779 28.58 74.12 -27.83
#